data_AF-A0A2V9LK56-F1
#
_entry.id   AF-A0A2V9LK56-F1
#
_cell.length_a   1.000
_cell.length_b   1.000
_cell.length_c   1.000
_cell.angle_alpha   90.00
_cell.angle_beta   90.00
_cell.angle_gamma   90.00
#
_symmetry.space_group_name_H-M   'P 1'
#
loop_
_entity.id
_entity.type
_entity.pdbx_description
1 polymer ?
#
loop_
_entity_poly.entity_id
_entity_poly.type
_entity_poly.pdbx_seq_one_letter_code
_entity_poly.pdbx_strand_id
1 'polypeptide(L)'
;MDEIQNSNGFQGASLAPRTTALPDSRVLDIGPEKVPSLFDYWQIILKHRWLLISTLLIVFSIVAVGTLKQKPSFQGSILVEIDPDPPSVVNFKEILQVASADVESYRETQYRVLESRSLAESVVKDLELYRLPEFYRSRRLFGLFESDPARIPSPTEDLDPSSEAFNNSIANFMNSMSVGPVRRSNLVEISFYSNDPKLAARIANRLADDYIEQNLQVKWDAALKASEWLSGRLDELKGKLEKSDNALQEYAKKNSILFVDDRKNLANERLGQLQQEYTKAQADRFQTESLYNLVKPDAAKDVPGTLSNKLIQDLEFKIADLEREYAQLTAVVKPDYPSAVRLKKQIDLLQSILGKDKRTLVQNLVDAYSSAVNREKYLEQALKGQEKQVNDIAEKTIQYNILKREADSNKDLYNGLLQRMKEAQVSAGLRASNIRIVDAAEVPRRPVRPRVILNLALGIIFGLGLGVAGVILLEYLDNTLKSPSQVESLLRLPSLGVILEFDLFSARKSGEARLTKGSEAGGKSDIVIRRDPAAVEAFRSLRTSILLSANPSPKIVLVTSALPSEGKTTITVNMGATLASLGSKVLVLDCDMRRPTCHRATGVPNRPGFVQCLAGRVELKQAIFPVPGTENLFVIPCGPIPPNPAELLSSQLSMDLLNALRSQFDYVLLDSPPLLSVSDGRILATLTDAVVLTIRAGHTPIEAVRQACASLKSVGARILGVTLNGLDLRRDGYGYGYGSRYGYHYGYGYGYGYGYGADSEDSTEAGTQNSSDGVR
;
A
#
# COMPACT_ATOMS: atom_id res chain seq x y z
N MET A 1 -31.92 -47.90 -71.06
CA MET A 1 -33.18 -48.55 -71.45
C MET A 1 -34.07 -47.47 -72.04
N ASP A 2 -34.12 -47.53 -73.36
CA ASP A 2 -35.21 -47.22 -74.26
C ASP A 2 -35.57 -45.75 -74.57
N GLU A 3 -35.12 -45.40 -75.78
CA GLU A 3 -35.77 -44.54 -76.76
C GLU A 3 -37.27 -44.83 -76.95
N ILE A 4 -38.01 -43.81 -77.40
CA ILE A 4 -38.93 -43.76 -78.56
C ILE A 4 -39.98 -42.67 -78.27
N GLN A 5 -39.92 -41.48 -78.86
CA GLN A 5 -40.35 -41.05 -80.22
C GLN A 5 -41.83 -40.63 -80.32
N ASN A 6 -42.02 -39.41 -80.87
CA ASN A 6 -43.19 -38.89 -81.61
C ASN A 6 -44.49 -38.66 -80.82
N SER A 7 -45.19 -37.53 -80.94
CA SER A 7 -45.61 -36.85 -82.18
C SER A 7 -46.28 -35.48 -81.93
N ASN A 8 -46.37 -34.69 -82.99
CA ASN A 8 -46.84 -33.30 -83.05
C ASN A 8 -48.34 -33.09 -82.81
N GLY A 9 -48.66 -31.94 -82.17
CA GLY A 9 -49.58 -30.93 -82.71
C GLY A 9 -51.02 -30.91 -82.19
N PHE A 10 -51.37 -29.89 -81.39
CA PHE A 10 -52.49 -28.98 -81.68
C PHE A 10 -52.36 -27.69 -80.86
N GLN A 11 -52.67 -26.56 -81.50
CA GLN A 11 -52.44 -25.18 -81.05
C GLN A 11 -53.35 -24.75 -79.88
N GLY A 12 -52.78 -23.99 -78.95
CA GLY A 12 -53.49 -23.18 -77.96
C GLY A 12 -52.60 -22.03 -77.49
N ALA A 13 -53.05 -20.79 -77.72
CA ALA A 13 -52.27 -19.55 -77.65
C ALA A 13 -51.56 -19.30 -76.30
N SER A 14 -50.27 -18.97 -76.38
CA SER A 14 -49.45 -18.49 -75.26
C SER A 14 -49.68 -16.99 -75.04
N LEU A 15 -50.14 -16.63 -73.84
CA LEU A 15 -50.11 -15.25 -73.34
C LEU A 15 -48.77 -15.03 -72.63
N ALA A 16 -47.88 -14.28 -73.31
CA ALA A 16 -46.66 -13.76 -72.72
C ALA A 16 -46.99 -12.73 -71.60
N PRO A 17 -46.25 -12.73 -70.48
CA PRO A 17 -46.39 -11.69 -69.46
C PRO A 17 -45.70 -10.41 -69.96
N ARG A 18 -46.49 -9.32 -70.10
CA ARG A 18 -45.94 -7.97 -70.28
C ARG A 18 -45.34 -7.49 -68.95
N THR A 19 -44.02 -7.58 -68.85
CA THR A 19 -43.20 -6.85 -67.89
C THR A 19 -43.14 -5.38 -68.32
N THR A 20 -43.88 -4.51 -67.64
CA THR A 20 -43.57 -3.08 -67.61
C THR A 20 -42.74 -2.80 -66.36
N ALA A 21 -41.47 -2.48 -66.61
CA ALA A 21 -40.48 -2.09 -65.62
C ALA A 21 -40.96 -0.91 -64.76
N LEU A 22 -40.81 -1.05 -63.44
CA LEU A 22 -40.86 0.07 -62.51
C LEU A 22 -39.52 0.84 -62.61
N PRO A 23 -39.54 2.19 -62.65
CA PRO A 23 -38.33 2.98 -62.68
C PRO A 23 -37.58 2.90 -61.33
N ASP A 24 -36.24 2.93 -61.44
CA ASP A 24 -35.26 2.92 -60.37
C ASP A 24 -35.73 3.56 -59.06
N SER A 25 -35.82 2.73 -58.02
CA SER A 25 -35.80 3.22 -56.64
C SER A 25 -34.44 3.86 -56.41
N ARG A 26 -34.38 5.19 -56.43
CA ARG A 26 -33.27 5.97 -55.88
C ARG A 26 -32.95 5.41 -54.50
N VAL A 27 -31.79 4.76 -54.40
CA VAL A 27 -31.15 4.43 -53.13
C VAL A 27 -30.86 5.77 -52.46
N LEU A 28 -31.70 6.17 -51.51
CA LEU A 28 -31.36 7.22 -50.57
C LEU A 28 -30.25 6.64 -49.69
N ASP A 29 -29.03 7.09 -49.93
CA ASP A 29 -27.90 6.92 -49.01
C ASP A 29 -28.31 7.45 -47.63
N ILE A 30 -28.53 6.55 -46.69
CA ILE A 30 -28.74 6.88 -45.29
C ILE A 30 -27.36 6.81 -44.65
N GLY A 31 -26.83 7.98 -44.26
CA GLY A 31 -25.55 8.11 -43.57
C GLY A 31 -25.45 7.26 -42.29
N PRO A 32 -24.24 7.09 -41.75
CA PRO A 32 -23.96 6.16 -40.66
C PRO A 32 -24.86 6.42 -39.45
N GLU A 33 -25.26 5.33 -38.78
CA GLU A 33 -26.02 5.36 -37.53
C GLU A 33 -25.49 6.48 -36.62
N LYS A 34 -26.36 7.44 -36.28
CA LYS A 34 -26.02 8.53 -35.37
C LYS A 34 -25.57 7.92 -34.05
N VAL A 35 -24.27 7.99 -33.79
CA VAL A 35 -23.70 7.78 -32.46
C VAL A 35 -24.43 8.72 -31.50
N PRO A 36 -24.98 8.23 -30.38
CA PRO A 36 -25.66 9.08 -29.41
C PRO A 36 -24.71 10.18 -28.95
N SER A 37 -25.17 11.42 -29.07
CA SER A 37 -24.41 12.59 -28.66
C SER A 37 -24.40 12.72 -27.14
N LEU A 38 -23.38 13.38 -26.57
CA LEU A 38 -23.34 13.67 -25.13
C LEU A 38 -24.59 14.43 -24.65
N PHE A 39 -25.23 15.18 -25.55
CA PHE A 39 -26.47 15.89 -25.28
C PHE A 39 -27.66 14.93 -25.06
N ASP A 40 -27.70 13.79 -25.76
CA ASP A 40 -28.75 12.79 -25.62
C ASP A 40 -28.69 12.15 -24.22
N TYR A 41 -27.49 11.85 -23.73
CA TYR A 41 -27.30 11.36 -22.37
C TYR A 41 -27.70 12.38 -21.30
N TRP A 42 -27.43 13.67 -21.54
CA TRP A 42 -27.85 14.75 -20.63
C TRP A 42 -29.37 14.86 -20.52
N GLN A 43 -30.09 14.72 -21.64
CA GLN A 43 -31.55 14.74 -21.64
C GLN A 43 -32.15 13.52 -20.93
N ILE A 44 -31.56 12.34 -21.11
CA ILE A 44 -31.99 11.11 -20.42
C ILE A 44 -31.85 11.27 -18.90
N ILE A 45 -30.77 11.91 -18.44
CA ILE A 45 -30.56 12.22 -17.01
C ILE A 45 -31.61 13.20 -16.49
N LEU A 46 -31.92 14.26 -17.24
CA LEU A 46 -32.95 15.23 -16.85
C LEU A 46 -34.35 14.62 -16.77
N LYS A 47 -34.70 13.72 -17.70
CA LYS A 47 -35.97 12.99 -17.73
C LYS A 47 -36.17 12.18 -16.44
N HIS A 48 -35.11 11.54 -15.94
CA HIS A 48 -35.15 10.70 -14.74
C HIS A 48 -34.49 11.35 -13.51
N ARG A 49 -34.45 12.69 -13.45
CA ARG A 49 -33.81 13.45 -12.37
C ARG A 49 -34.27 13.03 -10.97
N TRP A 50 -35.55 12.69 -10.82
CA TRP A 50 -36.10 12.26 -9.53
C TRP A 50 -35.60 10.89 -9.10
N LEU A 51 -35.36 9.99 -10.06
CA LEU A 51 -34.76 8.69 -9.78
C LEU A 51 -33.31 8.88 -9.31
N LEU A 52 -32.52 9.66 -10.06
CA LEU A 52 -31.14 9.97 -9.70
C LEU A 52 -31.04 10.64 -8.33
N ILE A 53 -31.91 11.62 -8.04
CA ILE A 53 -31.95 12.30 -6.74
C ILE A 53 -32.36 11.32 -5.64
N SER A 54 -33.34 10.44 -5.88
CA SER A 54 -33.78 9.46 -4.89
C SER A 54 -32.70 8.41 -4.58
N THR A 55 -31.99 7.89 -5.59
CA THR A 55 -30.90 6.94 -5.40
C THR A 55 -29.72 7.58 -4.68
N LEU A 56 -29.38 8.82 -5.05
CA LEU A 56 -28.36 9.60 -4.36
C LEU A 56 -28.73 9.79 -2.88
N LEU A 57 -29.96 10.25 -2.59
CA LEU A 57 -30.42 10.46 -1.22
C LEU A 57 -30.43 9.17 -0.40
N ILE A 58 -30.85 8.05 -0.96
CA ILE A 58 -30.86 6.75 -0.27
C ILE A 58 -29.43 6.31 0.07
N VAL A 59 -28.54 6.28 -0.93
CA VAL A 59 -27.15 5.84 -0.73
C VAL A 59 -26.43 6.78 0.23
N PHE A 60 -26.58 8.09 0.04
CA PHE A 60 -26.02 9.10 0.94
C PHE A 60 -26.53 8.94 2.37
N SER A 61 -27.84 8.72 2.56
CA SER A 61 -28.42 8.53 3.89
C SER A 61 -27.89 7.26 4.57
N ILE A 62 -27.75 6.15 3.82
CA ILE A 62 -27.17 4.90 4.35
C ILE A 62 -25.72 5.11 4.77
N VAL A 63 -24.90 5.76 3.92
CA VAL A 63 -23.49 6.05 4.22
C VAL A 63 -23.35 7.04 5.38
N ALA A 64 -24.19 8.06 5.43
CA ALA A 64 -24.21 9.04 6.51
C ALA A 64 -24.60 8.39 7.84
N VAL A 65 -25.69 7.60 7.88
CA VAL A 65 -26.12 6.88 9.09
C VAL A 65 -25.06 5.87 9.52
N GLY A 66 -24.48 5.11 8.59
CA GLY A 66 -23.41 4.15 8.87
C GLY A 66 -22.16 4.83 9.43
N THR A 67 -21.78 5.98 8.88
CA THR A 67 -20.61 6.75 9.33
C THR A 67 -20.84 7.42 10.69
N LEU A 68 -22.03 7.97 10.93
CA LEU A 68 -22.37 8.64 12.19
C LEU A 68 -22.60 7.66 13.35
N LYS A 69 -23.01 6.42 13.07
CA LYS A 69 -23.14 5.36 14.07
C LYS A 69 -21.81 4.72 14.48
N GLN A 70 -20.73 4.92 13.72
CA GLN A 70 -19.41 4.40 14.10
C GLN A 70 -18.87 5.15 15.31
N LYS A 71 -18.40 4.40 16.32
CA LYS A 71 -17.76 5.00 17.50
C LYS A 71 -16.50 5.77 17.06
N PRO A 72 -16.33 7.03 17.50
CA PRO A 72 -15.14 7.81 17.18
C PRO A 72 -13.90 7.13 17.78
N SER A 73 -12.84 7.04 16.99
CA SER A 73 -11.54 6.53 17.44
C SER A 73 -10.53 7.68 17.47
N PHE A 74 -9.90 7.83 18.63
CA PHE A 74 -8.91 8.83 18.96
C PHE A 74 -7.53 8.19 18.99
N GLN A 75 -6.51 8.94 18.56
CA GLN A 75 -5.12 8.51 18.51
C GLN A 75 -4.34 9.24 19.59
N GLY A 76 -3.76 8.50 20.54
CA GLY A 76 -2.73 9.01 21.44
C GLY A 76 -1.36 8.67 20.86
N SER A 77 -0.52 9.67 20.63
CA SER A 77 0.83 9.51 20.06
C SER A 77 1.88 10.02 21.04
N ILE A 78 2.85 9.18 21.37
CA ILE A 78 4.04 9.54 22.16
C ILE A 78 5.28 9.42 21.26
N LEU A 79 6.22 10.33 21.45
CA LEU A 79 7.48 10.36 20.72
C LEU A 79 8.63 10.01 21.66
N VAL A 80 9.33 8.92 21.35
CA VAL A 80 10.43 8.38 22.14
C VAL A 80 11.71 8.40 21.31
N GLU A 81 12.79 8.91 21.89
CA GLU A 81 14.13 8.83 21.33
C GLU A 81 14.81 7.56 21.83
N ILE A 82 15.34 6.77 20.89
CA ILE A 82 16.09 5.55 21.18
C ILE A 82 17.48 5.69 20.56
N ASP A 83 18.46 6.01 21.39
CA ASP A 83 19.84 6.11 20.94
C ASP A 83 20.51 4.73 20.96
N PRO A 84 21.15 4.29 19.87
CA PRO A 84 21.93 3.07 19.87
C PRO A 84 23.09 3.23 20.84
N ASP A 85 23.20 2.30 21.80
CA ASP A 85 24.34 2.28 22.72
C ASP A 85 25.63 2.12 21.89
N PRO A 86 26.66 2.97 22.08
CA PRO A 86 27.96 2.71 21.48
C PRO A 86 28.45 1.34 21.98
N PRO A 87 29.04 0.50 21.10
CA PRO A 87 29.44 -0.86 21.46
C PRO A 87 30.27 -0.82 22.74
N SER A 88 29.75 -1.48 23.77
CA SER A 88 30.40 -1.53 25.09
C SER A 88 31.84 -2.01 24.92
N VAL A 89 32.74 -1.37 25.65
CA VAL A 89 34.22 -1.45 25.56
C VAL A 89 34.78 -2.84 25.93
N VAL A 90 33.95 -3.88 25.93
CA VAL A 90 34.26 -5.23 26.39
C VAL A 90 34.70 -6.16 25.25
N ASN A 91 34.61 -5.75 23.98
CA ASN A 91 35.12 -6.57 22.88
C ASN A 91 36.56 -6.23 22.50
N PHE A 92 37.48 -7.11 22.92
CA PHE A 92 38.81 -7.28 22.34
C PHE A 92 38.69 -7.90 20.93
N LYS A 93 38.31 -7.10 19.93
CA LYS A 93 38.77 -7.15 18.52
C LYS A 93 37.88 -6.30 17.62
N GLU A 94 38.56 -5.52 16.77
CA GLU A 94 38.11 -4.98 15.48
C GLU A 94 36.84 -4.11 15.49
N ILE A 95 37.05 -2.84 15.82
CA ILE A 95 36.11 -1.76 15.55
C ILE A 95 36.70 -0.96 14.38
N LEU A 96 36.02 -0.92 13.23
CA LEU A 96 35.88 0.28 12.35
C LEU A 96 35.11 0.10 11.02
N GLN A 97 34.55 -1.07 10.65
CA GLN A 97 33.82 -1.21 9.36
C GLN A 97 32.37 -1.74 9.38
N VAL A 98 31.78 -2.07 10.53
CA VAL A 98 30.40 -2.67 10.59
C VAL A 98 29.32 -1.69 11.13
N ALA A 99 29.69 -0.48 11.52
CA ALA A 99 28.84 0.39 12.35
C ALA A 99 27.51 0.88 11.71
N SER A 100 27.38 0.92 10.38
CA SER A 100 26.15 1.45 9.75
C SER A 100 25.06 0.40 9.51
N ALA A 101 25.42 -0.86 9.30
CA ALA A 101 24.45 -1.95 9.11
C ALA A 101 23.81 -2.39 10.44
N ASP A 102 24.54 -2.21 11.55
CA ASP A 102 24.12 -2.66 12.89
C ASP A 102 23.12 -1.68 13.55
N VAL A 103 23.10 -0.41 13.13
CA VAL A 103 22.18 0.58 13.71
C VAL A 103 20.74 0.36 13.21
N GLU A 104 20.55 0.07 11.92
CA GLU A 104 19.20 -0.15 11.39
C GLU A 104 18.60 -1.46 11.93
N SER A 105 19.39 -2.55 12.02
CA SER A 105 18.96 -3.82 12.63
C SER A 105 18.65 -3.65 14.12
N TYR A 106 19.44 -2.87 14.85
CA TYR A 106 19.17 -2.52 16.24
C TYR A 106 17.82 -1.80 16.37
N ARG A 107 17.55 -0.81 15.52
CA ARG A 107 16.30 -0.04 15.54
C ARG A 107 15.09 -0.90 15.21
N GLU A 108 15.16 -1.72 14.17
CA GLU A 108 14.09 -2.68 13.85
C GLU A 108 13.83 -3.63 15.02
N THR A 109 14.87 -4.09 15.70
CA THR A 109 14.74 -4.92 16.90
C THR A 109 14.00 -4.17 18.00
N GLN A 110 14.36 -2.92 18.29
CA GLN A 110 13.66 -2.12 19.30
C GLN A 110 12.19 -1.88 18.95
N TYR A 111 11.85 -1.69 17.67
CA TYR A 111 10.45 -1.55 17.25
C TYR A 111 9.66 -2.85 17.49
N ARG A 112 10.27 -4.01 17.21
CA ARG A 112 9.65 -5.30 17.50
C ARG A 112 9.52 -5.59 18.99
N VAL A 113 10.43 -5.10 19.82
CA VAL A 113 10.33 -5.20 21.29
C VAL A 113 9.21 -4.30 21.81
N LEU A 114 9.04 -3.09 21.25
CA LEU A 114 7.88 -2.24 21.54
C LEU A 114 6.56 -2.92 21.12
N GLU A 115 6.56 -3.64 20.00
CA GLU A 115 5.43 -4.49 19.56
C GLU A 115 5.41 -5.87 20.25
N SER A 116 6.13 -6.08 21.36
CA SER A 116 6.18 -7.40 21.99
C SER A 116 4.91 -7.68 22.81
N ARG A 117 4.50 -8.96 22.79
CA ARG A 117 3.37 -9.43 23.60
C ARG A 117 3.59 -9.23 25.10
N SER A 118 4.83 -9.38 25.59
CA SER A 118 5.16 -9.21 27.01
C SER A 118 4.89 -7.79 27.50
N LEU A 119 5.22 -6.80 26.68
CA LEU A 119 4.99 -5.40 27.01
C LEU A 119 3.49 -5.08 26.98
N ALA A 120 2.79 -5.57 25.94
CA ALA A 120 1.33 -5.45 25.86
C ALA A 120 0.61 -6.10 27.05
N GLU A 121 1.08 -7.27 27.50
CA GLU A 121 0.53 -7.96 28.67
C GLU A 121 0.69 -7.14 29.96
N SER A 122 1.87 -6.53 30.17
CA SER A 122 2.10 -5.63 31.30
C SER A 122 1.12 -4.46 31.30
N VAL A 123 1.04 -3.74 30.17
CA VAL A 123 0.16 -2.56 30.05
C VAL A 123 -1.32 -2.94 30.20
N VAL A 124 -1.76 -4.06 29.61
CA VAL A 124 -3.13 -4.57 29.72
C VAL A 124 -3.48 -4.90 31.17
N LYS A 125 -2.54 -5.48 31.91
CA LYS A 125 -2.71 -5.80 33.33
C LYS A 125 -2.72 -4.54 34.19
N ASP A 126 -1.78 -3.62 33.99
CA ASP A 126 -1.57 -2.43 34.83
C ASP A 126 -2.69 -1.40 34.67
N LEU A 127 -3.24 -1.25 33.46
CA LEU A 127 -4.39 -0.38 33.19
C LEU A 127 -5.73 -1.12 33.24
N GLU A 128 -5.73 -2.39 33.62
CA GLU A 128 -6.90 -3.26 33.69
C GLU A 128 -7.76 -3.24 32.41
N LEU A 129 -7.12 -3.23 31.24
CA LEU A 129 -7.79 -3.06 29.95
C LEU A 129 -8.76 -4.21 29.62
N TYR A 130 -8.55 -5.38 30.22
CA TYR A 130 -9.45 -6.53 30.18
C TYR A 130 -10.79 -6.30 30.92
N ARG A 131 -11.00 -5.15 31.58
CA ARG A 131 -12.32 -4.78 32.12
C ARG A 131 -13.11 -3.88 31.16
N LEU A 132 -12.47 -3.37 30.12
CA LEU A 132 -13.05 -2.36 29.24
C LEU A 132 -13.75 -3.01 28.02
N PRO A 133 -15.00 -2.63 27.71
CA PRO A 133 -15.76 -3.20 26.61
C PRO A 133 -15.11 -3.05 25.23
N GLU A 134 -14.19 -2.10 25.07
CA GLU A 134 -13.53 -1.84 23.79
C GLU A 134 -12.50 -2.90 23.38
N PHE A 135 -12.02 -3.72 24.33
CA PHE A 135 -11.05 -4.79 24.12
C PHE A 135 -11.69 -6.17 23.91
N TYR A 136 -13.03 -6.26 23.89
CA TYR A 136 -13.82 -7.48 23.65
C TYR A 136 -14.55 -7.48 22.30
N ARG A 137 -13.99 -6.78 21.29
CA ARG A 137 -14.63 -6.70 19.97
C ARG A 137 -14.48 -8.02 19.23
N SER A 138 -15.60 -8.64 18.85
CA SER A 138 -15.62 -9.77 17.92
C SER A 138 -15.92 -9.29 16.50
N ARG A 139 -15.30 -9.92 15.50
CA ARG A 139 -15.53 -9.62 14.08
C ARG A 139 -16.77 -10.37 13.60
N ARG A 140 -17.86 -9.67 13.26
CA ARG A 140 -18.99 -10.24 12.51
C ARG A 140 -19.09 -9.68 11.09
N LEU A 141 -19.81 -10.41 10.22
CA LEU A 141 -20.06 -10.05 8.82
C LEU A 141 -20.60 -8.60 8.71
N PHE A 142 -20.15 -7.89 7.68
CA PHE A 142 -20.48 -6.49 7.36
C PHE A 142 -19.84 -5.39 8.22
N GLY A 143 -18.83 -5.69 9.05
CA GLY A 143 -17.97 -4.65 9.65
C GLY A 143 -18.62 -3.85 10.79
N LEU A 144 -19.76 -4.31 11.31
CA LEU A 144 -20.35 -3.80 12.54
C LEU A 144 -19.66 -4.50 13.73
N PHE A 145 -18.80 -3.76 14.43
CA PHE A 145 -18.17 -4.22 15.66
C PHE A 145 -19.16 -4.11 16.81
N GLU A 146 -19.66 -5.25 17.29
CA GLU A 146 -20.48 -5.31 18.50
C GLU A 146 -19.63 -5.90 19.63
N SER A 147 -19.49 -5.15 20.73
CA SER A 147 -18.84 -5.62 21.94
C SER A 147 -19.71 -6.71 22.55
N ASP A 148 -19.20 -7.93 22.68
CA ASP A 148 -19.92 -9.05 23.29
C ASP A 148 -19.85 -8.92 24.82
N PRO A 149 -20.91 -8.43 25.51
CA PRO A 149 -20.84 -8.11 26.93
C PRO A 149 -20.70 -9.36 27.80
N ALA A 150 -21.06 -10.54 27.27
CA ALA A 150 -20.99 -11.81 27.98
C ALA A 150 -19.55 -12.36 28.13
N ARG A 151 -18.57 -11.76 27.45
CA ARG A 151 -17.15 -12.15 27.52
C ARG A 151 -16.33 -11.29 28.49
N ILE A 152 -16.93 -10.24 29.04
CA ILE A 152 -16.28 -9.36 30.02
C ILE A 152 -16.32 -10.08 31.38
N PRO A 153 -15.17 -10.33 32.04
CA PRO A 153 -15.13 -10.91 33.37
C PRO A 153 -15.93 -10.08 34.37
N SER A 154 -16.64 -10.74 35.29
CA SER A 154 -17.39 -10.02 36.32
C SER A 154 -16.42 -9.34 37.30
N PRO A 155 -16.75 -8.17 37.90
CA PRO A 155 -15.86 -7.46 38.83
C PRO A 155 -15.41 -8.28 40.06
N THR A 156 -16.08 -9.40 40.32
CA THR A 156 -15.85 -10.32 41.46
C THR A 156 -15.02 -11.56 41.09
N GLU A 157 -14.67 -11.77 39.82
CA GLU A 157 -13.79 -12.87 39.40
C GLU A 157 -12.32 -12.44 39.42
N ASP A 158 -11.47 -13.26 40.05
CA ASP A 158 -10.03 -13.07 40.03
C ASP A 158 -9.47 -13.25 38.61
N LEU A 159 -8.44 -12.47 38.28
CA LEU A 159 -7.72 -12.52 37.00
C LEU A 159 -7.11 -13.92 36.80
N ASP A 160 -7.67 -14.71 35.89
CA ASP A 160 -7.00 -15.88 35.34
C ASP A 160 -6.20 -15.46 34.09
N PRO A 161 -4.85 -15.44 34.14
CA PRO A 161 -4.01 -15.08 33.00
C PRO A 161 -4.17 -16.04 31.81
N SER A 162 -4.71 -17.24 32.05
CA SER A 162 -5.01 -18.22 31.00
C SER A 162 -6.40 -18.06 30.38
N SER A 163 -7.22 -17.13 30.90
CA SER A 163 -8.55 -16.87 30.37
C SER A 163 -8.51 -16.42 28.91
N GLU A 164 -9.42 -16.96 28.10
CA GLU A 164 -9.59 -16.55 26.70
C GLU A 164 -9.91 -15.05 26.58
N ALA A 165 -10.56 -14.49 27.60
CA ALA A 165 -10.86 -13.09 27.76
C ALA A 165 -9.59 -12.21 27.82
N PHE A 166 -8.64 -12.56 28.68
CA PHE A 166 -7.37 -11.83 28.82
C PHE A 166 -6.53 -11.92 27.54
N ASN A 167 -6.42 -13.11 26.95
CA ASN A 167 -5.68 -13.31 25.69
C ASN A 167 -6.28 -12.52 24.51
N ASN A 168 -7.62 -12.46 24.40
CA ASN A 168 -8.30 -11.65 23.39
C ASN A 168 -8.08 -10.15 23.59
N SER A 169 -8.00 -9.69 24.85
CA SER A 169 -7.72 -8.28 25.16
C SER A 169 -6.32 -7.87 24.70
N ILE A 170 -5.32 -8.74 24.87
CA ILE A 170 -3.95 -8.53 24.36
C ILE A 170 -3.94 -8.49 22.83
N ALA A 171 -4.62 -9.42 22.16
CA ALA A 171 -4.69 -9.41 20.70
C ALA A 171 -5.35 -8.13 20.15
N ASN A 172 -6.42 -7.65 20.79
CA ASN A 172 -7.09 -6.41 20.42
C ASN A 172 -6.25 -5.17 20.75
N PHE A 173 -5.49 -5.18 21.85
CA PHE A 173 -4.51 -4.15 22.18
C PHE A 173 -3.44 -4.04 21.09
N MET A 174 -2.81 -5.16 20.72
CA MET A 174 -1.80 -5.25 19.69
C MET A 174 -2.31 -4.75 18.33
N ASN A 175 -3.55 -5.09 17.96
CA ASN A 175 -4.18 -4.60 16.72
C ASN A 175 -4.53 -3.09 16.75
N SER A 176 -4.61 -2.49 17.93
CA SER A 176 -4.96 -1.09 18.15
C SER A 176 -3.73 -0.20 18.39
N MET A 177 -2.54 -0.79 18.36
CA MET A 177 -1.25 -0.14 18.52
C MET A 177 -0.52 -0.05 17.16
N SER A 178 0.29 0.98 16.97
CA SER A 178 1.18 1.12 15.83
C SER A 178 2.49 1.75 16.31
N VAL A 179 3.62 1.15 15.95
CA VAL A 179 4.95 1.70 16.20
C VAL A 179 5.59 2.02 14.86
N GLY A 180 6.12 3.23 14.71
CA GLY A 180 6.69 3.68 13.45
C GLY A 180 7.93 4.54 13.64
N PRO A 181 8.98 4.37 12.81
CA PRO A 181 10.12 5.27 12.82
C PRO A 181 9.78 6.63 12.23
N VAL A 182 10.29 7.69 12.83
CA VAL A 182 10.35 8.99 12.19
C VAL A 182 11.58 9.02 11.27
N ARG A 183 11.33 9.13 9.97
CA ARG A 183 12.37 9.04 8.92
C ARG A 183 13.54 9.98 9.21
N ARG A 184 14.78 9.45 9.07
CA ARG A 184 16.04 10.20 9.25
C ARG A 184 16.25 10.80 10.66
N SER A 185 15.70 10.18 11.69
CA SER A 185 15.91 10.57 13.11
C SER A 185 16.03 9.33 13.99
N ASN A 186 16.45 9.44 15.26
CA ASN A 186 16.40 8.34 16.26
C ASN A 186 15.06 8.25 16.99
N LEU A 187 14.03 8.92 16.45
CA LEU A 187 12.73 9.05 17.08
C LEU A 187 11.79 7.94 16.59
N VAL A 188 11.01 7.43 17.54
CA VAL A 188 9.99 6.43 17.35
C VAL A 188 8.66 7.01 17.80
N GLU A 189 7.68 7.00 16.91
CA GLU A 189 6.32 7.37 17.22
C GLU A 189 5.55 6.11 17.60
N ILE A 190 5.01 6.11 18.82
CA ILE A 190 4.15 5.04 19.31
C ILE A 190 2.73 5.61 19.37
N SER A 191 1.82 5.01 18.61
CA SER A 191 0.44 5.45 18.48
C SER A 191 -0.52 4.37 18.97
N PHE A 192 -1.50 4.77 19.79
CA PHE A 192 -2.57 3.89 20.24
C PHE A 192 -3.96 4.45 19.88
N TYR A 193 -4.84 3.59 19.37
CA TYR A 193 -6.19 3.95 18.95
C TYR A 193 -7.24 3.44 19.95
N SER A 194 -7.96 4.35 20.60
CA SER A 194 -9.05 4.01 21.55
C SER A 194 -10.31 4.82 21.26
N ASN A 195 -11.47 4.39 21.78
CA ASN A 195 -12.69 5.20 21.70
C ASN A 195 -12.71 6.35 22.71
N ASP A 196 -11.92 6.25 23.79
CA ASP A 196 -11.79 7.30 24.80
C ASP A 196 -10.46 8.06 24.57
N PRO A 197 -10.51 9.39 24.31
CA PRO A 197 -9.30 10.17 24.09
C PRO A 197 -8.36 10.17 25.30
N LYS A 198 -8.89 10.12 26.53
CA LYS A 198 -8.05 10.08 27.74
C LYS A 198 -7.35 8.74 27.89
N LEU A 199 -8.01 7.67 27.51
CA LEU A 199 -7.45 6.32 27.57
C LEU A 199 -6.38 6.13 26.49
N ALA A 200 -6.59 6.63 25.27
CA ALA A 200 -5.60 6.57 24.20
C ALA A 200 -4.25 7.17 24.60
N ALA A 201 -4.28 8.38 25.19
CA ALA A 201 -3.09 9.07 25.66
C ALA A 201 -2.43 8.33 26.85
N ARG A 202 -3.23 7.85 27.81
CA ARG A 202 -2.71 7.08 28.96
C ARG A 202 -2.03 5.79 28.56
N ILE A 203 -2.60 5.04 27.61
CA ILE A 203 -2.02 3.79 27.12
C ILE A 203 -0.69 4.06 26.42
N ALA A 204 -0.64 5.06 25.53
CA ALA A 204 0.59 5.41 24.83
C ALA A 204 1.72 5.81 25.82
N ASN A 205 1.40 6.65 26.81
CA ASN A 205 2.36 7.03 27.85
C ASN A 205 2.82 5.82 28.69
N ARG A 206 1.87 5.01 29.19
CA ARG A 206 2.17 3.84 30.02
C ARG A 206 3.05 2.83 29.29
N LEU A 207 2.77 2.60 28.01
CA LEU A 207 3.55 1.69 27.18
C LEU A 207 5.00 2.14 27.01
N ALA A 208 5.24 3.45 26.85
CA ALA A 208 6.59 3.98 26.79
C ALA A 208 7.30 3.90 28.15
N ASP A 209 6.60 4.20 29.24
CA ASP A 209 7.12 4.09 30.61
C ASP A 209 7.50 2.64 30.94
N ASP A 210 6.63 1.68 30.67
CA ASP A 210 6.86 0.25 30.91
C ASP A 210 8.03 -0.27 30.06
N TYR A 211 8.19 0.23 28.83
CA TYR A 211 9.32 -0.14 27.98
C TYR A 211 10.65 0.40 28.51
N ILE A 212 10.67 1.64 29.00
CA ILE A 212 11.85 2.24 29.64
C ILE A 212 12.20 1.48 30.91
N GLU A 213 11.20 1.15 31.75
CA GLU A 213 11.39 0.39 32.98
C GLU A 213 11.88 -1.03 32.71
N GLN A 214 11.31 -1.72 31.73
CA GLN A 214 11.74 -3.06 31.33
C GLN A 214 13.17 -3.05 30.75
N ASN A 215 13.50 -2.06 29.91
CA ASN A 215 14.86 -1.92 29.35
C ASN A 215 15.89 -1.67 30.46
N LEU A 216 15.53 -0.78 31.39
CA LEU A 216 16.32 -0.49 32.58
C LEU A 216 16.54 -1.76 33.40
N GLN A 217 15.49 -2.53 33.65
CA GLN A 217 15.55 -3.78 34.43
C GLN A 217 16.45 -4.82 33.75
N VAL A 218 16.32 -5.02 32.43
CA VAL A 218 17.19 -5.94 31.68
C VAL A 218 18.67 -5.53 31.78
N LYS A 219 18.96 -4.22 31.65
CA LYS A 219 20.32 -3.69 31.81
C LYS A 219 20.83 -3.85 33.25
N TRP A 220 19.98 -3.60 34.23
CA TRP A 220 20.31 -3.73 35.65
C TRP A 220 20.60 -5.19 36.02
N ASP A 221 19.77 -6.13 35.57
CA ASP A 221 19.95 -7.57 35.78
C ASP A 221 21.22 -8.09 35.12
N ALA A 222 21.54 -7.61 33.90
CA ALA A 222 22.78 -7.96 33.21
C ALA A 222 24.01 -7.42 33.98
N ALA A 223 23.95 -6.19 34.48
CA ALA A 223 25.01 -5.59 35.28
C ALA A 223 25.18 -6.29 36.64
N LEU A 224 24.09 -6.65 37.33
CA LEU A 224 24.12 -7.41 38.58
C LEU A 224 24.77 -8.78 38.39
N LYS A 225 24.35 -9.54 37.37
CA LYS A 225 24.95 -10.85 37.04
C LYS A 225 26.44 -10.73 36.69
N ALA A 226 26.82 -9.70 35.93
CA ALA A 226 28.22 -9.43 35.63
C ALA A 226 29.02 -9.08 36.89
N SER A 227 28.47 -8.25 37.79
CA SER A 227 29.09 -7.91 39.07
C SER A 227 29.23 -9.13 39.97
N GLU A 228 28.23 -10.01 40.01
CA GLU A 228 28.27 -11.27 40.78
C GLU A 228 29.37 -12.20 40.25
N TRP A 229 29.44 -12.38 38.93
CA TRP A 229 30.50 -13.15 38.28
C TRP A 229 31.91 -12.56 38.54
N LEU A 230 32.05 -11.23 38.42
CA LEU A 230 33.30 -10.53 38.72
C LEU A 230 33.70 -10.67 40.19
N SER A 231 32.75 -10.58 41.11
CA SER A 231 32.97 -10.77 42.55
C SER A 231 33.47 -12.19 42.85
N GLY A 232 32.82 -13.21 42.31
CA GLY A 232 33.27 -14.59 42.47
C GLY A 232 34.68 -14.83 41.92
N ARG A 233 35.03 -14.20 40.80
CA ARG A 233 36.38 -14.27 40.23
C ARG A 233 37.41 -13.48 41.05
N LEU A 234 37.01 -12.36 41.64
CA LEU A 234 37.85 -11.59 42.57
C LEU A 234 38.18 -12.38 43.83
N ASP A 235 37.22 -13.14 44.38
CA ASP A 235 37.47 -13.99 45.55
C ASP A 235 38.44 -15.13 45.23
N GLU A 236 38.32 -15.75 44.06
CA GLU A 236 39.29 -16.75 43.60
C GLU A 236 40.69 -16.14 43.42
N LEU A 237 40.79 -14.97 42.79
CA LEU A 237 42.06 -14.26 42.60
C LEU A 237 42.64 -13.80 43.91
N LYS A 238 41.82 -13.34 44.87
CA LYS A 238 42.25 -13.00 46.23
C LYS A 238 42.86 -14.21 46.92
N GLY A 239 42.21 -15.37 46.85
CA GLY A 239 42.76 -16.61 47.39
C GLY A 239 44.07 -17.02 46.73
N LYS A 240 44.23 -16.83 45.42
CA LYS A 240 45.51 -17.06 44.72
C LYS A 240 46.58 -16.05 45.14
N LEU A 241 46.23 -14.78 45.25
CA LEU A 241 47.12 -13.71 45.69
C LEU A 241 47.62 -13.97 47.11
N GLU A 242 46.73 -14.27 48.06
CA GLU A 242 47.09 -14.63 49.44
C GLU A 242 48.01 -15.85 49.49
N LYS A 243 47.74 -16.89 48.68
CA LYS A 243 48.63 -18.06 48.59
C LYS A 243 50.01 -17.70 48.04
N SER A 244 50.08 -16.93 46.95
CA SER A 244 51.37 -16.51 46.36
C SER A 244 52.14 -15.56 47.28
N ASP A 245 51.46 -14.67 47.99
CA ASP A 245 52.08 -13.71 48.92
C ASP A 245 52.58 -14.43 50.18
N ASN A 246 51.80 -15.37 50.73
CA ASN A 246 52.24 -16.23 51.83
C ASN A 246 53.44 -17.09 51.42
N ALA A 247 53.43 -17.68 50.23
CA ALA A 247 54.57 -18.47 49.72
C ALA A 247 55.83 -17.61 49.58
N LEU A 248 55.69 -16.37 49.07
CA LEU A 248 56.78 -15.40 48.98
C LEU A 248 57.32 -15.03 50.37
N GLN A 249 56.45 -14.71 51.32
CA GLN A 249 56.82 -14.32 52.68
C GLN A 249 57.47 -15.48 53.45
N GLU A 250 56.92 -16.69 53.34
CA GLU A 250 57.48 -17.90 53.97
C GLU A 250 58.86 -18.21 53.40
N TYR A 251 59.03 -18.12 52.08
CA TYR A 251 60.33 -18.29 51.42
C TYR A 251 61.32 -17.21 51.87
N ALA A 252 60.89 -15.96 51.96
CA ALA A 252 61.69 -14.83 52.41
C ALA A 252 62.16 -15.00 53.87
N LYS A 253 61.25 -15.46 54.75
CA LYS A 253 61.54 -15.72 56.16
C LYS A 253 62.48 -16.90 56.34
N LYS A 254 62.21 -18.03 55.67
CA LYS A 254 63.01 -19.26 55.74
C LYS A 254 64.45 -19.05 55.25
N ASN A 255 64.63 -18.23 54.22
CA ASN A 255 65.94 -17.97 53.62
C ASN A 255 66.57 -16.64 54.04
N SER A 256 65.96 -15.89 54.98
CA SER A 256 66.43 -14.59 55.44
C SER A 256 66.74 -13.59 54.31
N ILE A 257 65.82 -13.49 53.33
CA ILE A 257 66.00 -12.71 52.08
C ILE A 257 66.06 -11.19 52.33
N LEU A 258 65.52 -10.70 53.46
CA LEU A 258 65.45 -9.26 53.80
C LEU A 258 66.81 -8.53 53.79
N PHE A 259 67.94 -9.26 53.85
CA PHE A 259 69.31 -8.71 53.77
C PHE A 259 70.12 -9.30 52.60
N VAL A 260 69.47 -9.92 51.61
CA VAL A 260 70.17 -10.69 50.57
C VAL A 260 70.88 -9.81 49.56
N ASP A 261 70.37 -8.62 49.23
CA ASP A 261 71.09 -7.71 48.32
C ASP A 261 72.43 -7.26 48.91
N ASP A 262 72.47 -6.89 50.20
CA ASP A 262 73.72 -6.53 50.89
C ASP A 262 74.68 -7.73 51.02
N ARG A 263 74.14 -8.91 51.35
CA ARG A 263 74.94 -10.15 51.45
C ARG A 263 75.50 -10.59 50.10
N LYS A 264 74.72 -10.46 49.02
CA LYS A 264 75.13 -10.77 47.66
C LYS A 264 76.25 -9.84 47.21
N ASN A 265 76.11 -8.54 47.45
CA ASN A 265 77.14 -7.56 47.11
C ASN A 265 78.44 -7.84 47.88
N LEU A 266 78.37 -8.05 49.19
CA LEU A 266 79.55 -8.39 50.01
C LEU A 266 80.18 -9.73 49.61
N ALA A 267 79.37 -10.74 49.31
CA ALA A 267 79.87 -12.06 48.90
C ALA A 267 80.58 -12.02 47.53
N ASN A 268 80.04 -11.25 46.57
CA ASN A 268 80.66 -11.00 45.27
C ASN A 268 81.96 -10.18 45.40
N GLU A 269 81.98 -9.17 46.26
CA GLU A 269 83.19 -8.38 46.53
C GLU A 269 84.31 -9.26 47.12
N ARG A 270 83.99 -10.09 48.12
CA ARG A 270 84.94 -11.05 48.70
C ARG A 270 85.42 -12.09 47.68
N LEU A 271 84.53 -12.57 46.81
CA LEU A 271 84.90 -13.48 45.72
C LEU A 271 85.93 -12.82 44.80
N GLY A 272 85.70 -11.56 44.41
CA GLY A 272 86.65 -10.79 43.59
C GLY A 272 88.00 -10.59 44.28
N GLN A 273 88.00 -10.27 45.58
CA GLN A 273 89.23 -10.14 46.37
C GLN A 273 90.00 -11.46 46.48
N LEU A 274 89.31 -12.57 46.77
CA LEU A 274 89.92 -13.91 46.82
C LEU A 274 90.46 -14.35 45.47
N GLN A 275 89.74 -14.08 44.38
CA GLN A 275 90.21 -14.35 43.02
C GLN A 275 91.51 -13.60 42.74
N GLN A 276 91.58 -12.32 43.13
CA GLN A 276 92.79 -11.51 42.95
C GLN A 276 93.96 -12.04 43.78
N GLU A 277 93.75 -12.37 45.06
CA GLU A 277 94.79 -12.94 45.92
C GLU A 277 95.23 -14.34 45.47
N TYR A 278 94.32 -15.16 44.96
CA TYR A 278 94.63 -16.46 44.39
C TYR A 278 95.50 -16.32 43.13
N THR A 279 95.16 -15.40 42.21
CA THR A 279 95.98 -15.12 41.03
C THR A 279 97.38 -14.63 41.41
N LYS A 280 97.51 -13.79 42.45
CA LYS A 280 98.82 -13.38 42.98
C LYS A 280 99.60 -14.57 43.55
N ALA A 281 98.98 -15.38 44.41
CA ALA A 281 99.63 -16.54 45.00
C ALA A 281 100.05 -17.59 43.96
N GLN A 282 99.25 -17.76 42.90
CA GLN A 282 99.57 -18.60 41.76
C GLN A 282 100.79 -18.06 40.99
N ALA A 283 100.88 -16.74 40.77
CA ALA A 283 102.06 -16.11 40.18
C ALA A 283 103.31 -16.29 41.05
N ASP A 284 103.19 -16.10 42.37
CA ASP A 284 104.28 -16.34 43.34
C ASP A 284 104.75 -17.79 43.34
N ARG A 285 103.81 -18.74 43.25
CA ARG A 285 104.08 -20.17 43.14
C ARG A 285 104.81 -20.51 41.84
N PHE A 286 104.38 -19.96 40.70
CA PHE A 286 105.10 -20.15 39.43
C PHE A 286 106.51 -19.58 39.47
N GLN A 287 106.70 -18.39 40.08
CA GLN A 287 108.01 -17.79 40.22
C GLN A 287 108.92 -18.65 41.09
N THR A 288 108.46 -19.07 42.27
CA THR A 288 109.24 -19.93 43.18
C THR A 288 109.45 -21.35 42.65
N GLU A 289 108.50 -21.92 41.92
CA GLU A 289 108.63 -23.20 41.23
C GLU A 289 109.75 -23.16 40.18
N SER A 290 109.81 -22.08 39.40
CA SER A 290 110.86 -21.90 38.39
C SER A 290 112.26 -21.92 39.04
N LEU A 291 112.41 -21.27 40.19
CA LEU A 291 113.65 -21.26 40.96
C LEU A 291 113.95 -22.61 41.61
N TYR A 292 112.95 -23.28 42.18
CA TYR A 292 113.09 -24.61 42.76
C TYR A 292 113.53 -25.65 41.73
N ASN A 293 112.96 -25.60 40.52
CA ASN A 293 113.31 -26.51 39.42
C ASN A 293 114.76 -26.39 38.98
N LEU A 294 115.40 -25.22 39.17
CA LEU A 294 116.83 -25.01 38.91
C LEU A 294 117.76 -25.67 39.95
N VAL A 295 117.24 -26.04 41.13
CA VAL A 295 118.02 -26.47 42.31
C VAL A 295 117.63 -27.87 42.80
N LYS A 296 117.07 -28.71 41.93
CA LYS A 296 116.67 -30.10 42.24
C LYS A 296 117.80 -30.95 42.87
N PRO A 297 117.49 -32.04 43.62
CA PRO A 297 118.21 -32.46 44.82
C PRO A 297 119.71 -32.81 44.71
N ASP A 298 120.25 -33.02 43.51
CA ASP A 298 121.67 -33.32 43.30
C ASP A 298 122.54 -32.08 43.01
N ALA A 299 121.94 -30.89 42.88
CA ALA A 299 122.61 -29.67 42.42
C ALA A 299 123.17 -28.77 43.54
N ALA A 300 123.36 -29.26 44.77
CA ALA A 300 124.02 -28.47 45.83
C ALA A 300 125.46 -28.02 45.46
N LYS A 301 126.05 -28.64 44.43
CA LYS A 301 127.36 -28.28 43.87
C LYS A 301 127.27 -27.14 42.84
N ASP A 302 126.21 -27.12 42.01
CA ASP A 302 126.07 -26.24 40.85
C ASP A 302 124.87 -25.31 40.99
N VAL A 303 124.91 -24.42 41.99
CA VAL A 303 123.95 -23.31 42.07
C VAL A 303 124.29 -22.32 40.94
N PRO A 304 123.37 -22.03 40.00
CA PRO A 304 123.62 -21.07 38.92
C PRO A 304 124.03 -19.70 39.47
N GLY A 305 125.03 -19.04 38.86
CA GLY A 305 125.58 -17.76 39.34
C GLY A 305 124.58 -16.59 39.43
N THR A 306 123.39 -16.73 38.84
CA THR A 306 122.27 -15.79 38.97
C THR A 306 121.52 -15.89 40.31
N LEU A 307 121.65 -17.02 41.01
CA LEU A 307 121.03 -17.30 42.31
C LEU A 307 122.00 -17.16 43.49
N SER A 308 123.29 -17.02 43.24
CA SER A 308 124.28 -16.83 44.29
C SER A 308 124.20 -15.41 44.85
N ASN A 309 123.89 -15.32 46.16
CA ASN A 309 124.02 -14.07 46.91
C ASN A 309 125.48 -13.58 46.79
N LYS A 310 125.71 -12.26 46.80
CA LYS A 310 127.05 -11.64 46.77
C LYS A 310 128.02 -12.31 47.74
N LEU A 311 127.53 -12.74 48.91
CA LEU A 311 128.30 -13.50 49.89
C LEU A 311 128.85 -14.83 49.37
N ILE A 312 128.04 -15.61 48.63
CA ILE A 312 128.45 -16.88 48.02
C ILE A 312 129.49 -16.63 46.92
N GLN A 313 129.27 -15.59 46.10
CA GLN A 313 130.22 -15.19 45.06
C GLN A 313 131.56 -14.72 45.63
N ASP A 314 131.53 -13.93 46.71
CA ASP A 314 132.73 -13.46 47.42
C ASP A 314 133.50 -14.63 48.06
N LEU A 315 132.80 -15.64 48.58
CA LEU A 315 133.41 -16.86 49.11
C LEU A 315 134.01 -17.73 48.00
N GLU A 316 133.33 -17.91 46.87
CA GLU A 316 133.86 -18.63 45.70
C GLU A 316 135.12 -17.95 45.14
N PHE A 317 135.11 -16.62 45.02
CA PHE A 317 136.28 -15.85 44.57
C PHE A 317 137.47 -15.99 45.54
N LYS A 318 137.23 -15.88 46.85
CA LYS A 318 138.28 -16.07 47.87
C LYS A 318 138.83 -17.49 47.90
N ILE A 319 137.98 -18.51 47.72
CA ILE A 319 138.41 -19.91 47.62
C ILE A 319 139.29 -20.08 46.38
N ALA A 320 138.87 -19.59 45.22
CA ALA A 320 139.65 -19.67 43.99
C ALA A 320 141.01 -18.95 44.11
N ASP A 321 141.07 -17.80 44.79
CA ASP A 321 142.31 -17.06 45.03
C ASP A 321 143.25 -17.82 45.98
N LEU A 322 142.72 -18.36 47.08
CA LEU A 322 143.48 -19.18 48.02
C LEU A 322 143.94 -20.52 47.40
N GLU A 323 143.12 -21.15 46.55
CA GLU A 323 143.49 -22.36 45.80
C GLU A 323 144.63 -22.07 44.81
N ARG A 324 144.61 -20.91 44.15
CA ARG A 324 145.69 -20.44 43.29
C ARG A 324 146.98 -20.22 44.09
N GLU A 325 146.92 -19.54 45.23
CA GLU A 325 148.07 -19.37 46.12
C GLU A 325 148.61 -20.71 46.65
N TYR A 326 147.72 -21.64 47.02
CA TYR A 326 148.09 -22.97 47.47
C TYR A 326 148.77 -23.78 46.36
N ALA A 327 148.26 -23.72 45.13
CA ALA A 327 148.85 -24.37 43.96
C ALA A 327 150.24 -23.82 43.62
N GLN A 328 150.45 -22.50 43.71
CA GLN A 328 151.75 -21.87 43.51
C GLN A 328 152.75 -22.28 44.60
N LEU A 329 152.31 -22.32 45.86
CA LEU A 329 153.15 -22.70 46.99
C LEU A 329 153.54 -24.18 46.97
N THR A 330 152.60 -25.07 46.61
CA THR A 330 152.84 -26.51 46.52
C THR A 330 153.64 -26.93 45.29
N ALA A 331 153.77 -26.06 44.27
CA ALA A 331 154.69 -26.26 43.15
C ALA A 331 156.17 -26.17 43.58
N VAL A 332 156.47 -25.41 44.64
CA VAL A 332 157.84 -25.17 45.13
C VAL A 332 158.15 -25.96 46.40
N VAL A 333 157.13 -26.21 47.23
CA VAL A 333 157.29 -26.80 48.57
C VAL A 333 156.43 -28.06 48.72
N LYS A 334 156.95 -29.08 49.41
CA LYS A 334 156.16 -30.30 49.70
C LYS A 334 154.86 -29.94 50.47
N PRO A 335 153.75 -30.65 50.21
CA PRO A 335 152.43 -30.35 50.79
C PRO A 335 152.38 -30.24 52.32
N ASP A 336 153.29 -30.91 53.03
CA ASP A 336 153.33 -30.98 54.50
C ASP A 336 153.98 -29.75 55.17
N TYR A 337 154.42 -28.76 54.39
CA TYR A 337 155.08 -27.58 54.93
C TYR A 337 154.09 -26.67 55.70
N PRO A 338 154.48 -26.06 56.84
CA PRO A 338 153.54 -25.37 57.73
C PRO A 338 152.70 -24.27 57.06
N SER A 339 153.20 -23.55 56.04
CA SER A 339 152.41 -22.54 55.32
C SER A 339 151.40 -23.14 54.34
N ALA A 340 151.71 -24.28 53.71
CA ALA A 340 150.79 -24.99 52.81
C ALA A 340 149.61 -25.60 53.58
N VAL A 341 149.88 -26.23 54.73
CA VAL A 341 148.83 -26.79 55.61
C VAL A 341 147.89 -25.69 56.12
N ARG A 342 148.40 -24.48 56.42
CA ARG A 342 147.56 -23.33 56.82
C ARG A 342 146.60 -22.90 55.71
N LEU A 343 147.09 -22.74 54.48
CA LEU A 343 146.24 -22.39 53.33
C LEU A 343 145.21 -23.48 53.07
N LYS A 344 145.61 -24.76 53.11
CA LYS A 344 144.69 -25.87 52.89
C LYS A 344 143.57 -25.90 53.94
N LYS A 345 143.89 -25.69 55.22
CA LYS A 345 142.87 -25.55 56.27
C LYS A 345 141.94 -24.34 56.06
N GLN A 346 142.44 -23.22 55.56
CA GLN A 346 141.60 -22.06 55.23
C GLN A 346 140.66 -22.35 54.07
N ILE A 347 141.15 -23.01 53.01
CA ILE A 347 140.34 -23.47 51.87
C ILE A 347 139.25 -24.44 52.36
N ASP A 348 139.61 -25.47 53.14
CA ASP A 348 138.66 -26.47 53.63
C ASP A 348 137.59 -25.85 54.55
N LEU A 349 137.97 -24.87 55.38
CA LEU A 349 137.03 -24.11 56.22
C LEU A 349 136.06 -23.29 55.36
N LEU A 350 136.56 -22.55 54.37
CA LEU A 350 135.72 -21.74 53.48
C LEU A 350 134.83 -22.62 52.59
N GLN A 351 135.33 -23.76 52.10
CA GLN A 351 134.53 -24.74 51.35
C GLN A 351 133.41 -25.34 52.23
N SER A 352 133.68 -25.59 53.51
CA SER A 352 132.66 -26.05 54.46
C SER A 352 131.58 -24.99 54.70
N ILE A 353 131.96 -23.72 54.88
CA ILE A 353 131.03 -22.59 55.01
C ILE A 353 130.20 -22.42 53.74
N LEU A 354 130.85 -22.43 52.57
CA LEU A 354 130.20 -22.35 51.26
C LEU A 354 129.18 -23.49 51.07
N GLY A 355 129.53 -24.73 51.43
CA GLY A 355 128.63 -25.86 51.37
C GLY A 355 127.43 -25.72 52.32
N LYS A 356 127.62 -25.15 53.50
CA LYS A 356 126.54 -24.85 54.46
C LYS A 356 125.62 -23.74 53.92
N ASP A 357 126.17 -22.68 53.36
CA ASP A 357 125.40 -21.55 52.81
C ASP A 357 124.63 -21.97 51.56
N LYS A 358 125.24 -22.76 50.65
CA LYS A 358 124.55 -23.35 49.49
C LYS A 358 123.37 -24.23 49.93
N ARG A 359 123.57 -25.12 50.92
CA ARG A 359 122.48 -25.96 51.48
C ARG A 359 121.38 -25.12 52.13
N THR A 360 121.74 -24.07 52.84
CA THR A 360 120.77 -23.15 53.47
C THR A 360 119.96 -22.42 52.40
N LEU A 361 120.59 -21.98 51.31
CA LEU A 361 119.91 -21.37 50.17
C LEU A 361 118.94 -22.34 49.49
N VAL A 362 119.37 -23.58 49.22
CA VAL A 362 118.49 -24.63 48.68
C VAL A 362 117.30 -24.86 49.61
N GLN A 363 117.54 -25.00 50.92
CA GLN A 363 116.49 -25.21 51.91
C GLN A 363 115.50 -24.04 51.93
N ASN A 364 115.99 -22.79 51.91
CA ASN A 364 115.14 -21.60 51.85
C ASN A 364 114.27 -21.57 50.58
N LEU A 365 114.79 -22.04 49.44
CA LEU A 365 114.01 -22.14 48.20
C LEU A 365 112.96 -23.26 48.26
N VAL A 366 113.28 -24.40 48.86
CA VAL A 366 112.32 -25.49 49.10
C VAL A 366 111.21 -25.03 50.05
N ASP A 367 111.57 -24.33 51.12
CA ASP A 367 110.63 -23.79 52.10
C ASP A 367 109.77 -22.69 51.48
N ALA A 368 110.35 -21.81 50.64
CA ALA A 368 109.61 -20.78 49.91
C ALA A 368 108.62 -21.38 48.90
N TYR A 369 109.03 -22.38 48.12
CA TYR A 369 108.14 -23.06 47.17
C TYR A 369 107.02 -23.82 47.88
N SER A 370 107.33 -24.62 48.91
CA SER A 370 106.32 -25.34 49.67
C SER A 370 105.34 -24.40 50.37
N SER A 371 105.81 -23.25 50.86
CA SER A 371 104.95 -22.19 51.41
C SER A 371 104.03 -21.57 50.34
N ALA A 372 104.56 -21.30 49.14
CA ALA A 372 103.77 -20.76 48.03
C ALA A 372 102.69 -21.75 47.56
N VAL A 373 103.01 -23.05 47.44
CA VAL A 373 102.04 -24.11 47.11
C VAL A 373 100.94 -24.23 48.17
N ASN A 374 101.32 -24.21 49.45
CA ASN A 374 100.34 -24.29 50.55
C ASN A 374 99.43 -23.05 50.58
N ARG A 375 99.97 -21.86 50.29
CA ARG A 375 99.19 -20.61 50.18
C ARG A 375 98.22 -20.66 49.00
N GLU A 376 98.68 -21.08 47.81
CA GLU A 376 97.82 -21.26 46.63
C GLU A 376 96.68 -22.22 46.94
N LYS A 377 96.97 -23.40 47.50
CA LYS A 377 95.97 -24.41 47.85
C LYS A 377 94.96 -23.91 48.89
N TYR A 378 95.43 -23.16 49.89
CA TYR A 378 94.54 -22.53 50.89
C TYR A 378 93.58 -21.53 50.23
N LEU A 379 94.11 -20.67 49.35
CA LEU A 379 93.29 -19.69 48.63
C LEU A 379 92.36 -20.35 47.61
N GLU A 380 92.77 -21.43 46.96
CA GLU A 380 91.90 -22.23 46.06
C GLU A 380 90.70 -22.81 46.83
N GLN A 381 90.94 -23.36 48.02
CA GLN A 381 89.87 -23.89 48.87
C GLN A 381 88.95 -22.79 49.39
N ALA A 382 89.51 -21.65 49.80
CA ALA A 382 88.73 -20.48 50.22
C ALA A 382 87.87 -19.94 49.06
N LEU A 383 88.43 -19.86 47.85
CA LEU A 383 87.75 -19.43 46.63
C LEU A 383 86.59 -20.37 46.29
N LYS A 384 86.82 -21.69 46.22
CA LYS A 384 85.76 -22.69 45.98
C LYS A 384 84.66 -22.64 47.05
N GLY A 385 85.04 -22.42 48.30
CA GLY A 385 84.11 -22.20 49.42
C GLY A 385 83.24 -20.97 49.21
N GLN A 386 83.85 -19.86 48.76
CA GLN A 386 83.17 -18.60 48.49
C GLN A 386 82.26 -18.68 47.25
N GLU A 387 82.70 -19.30 46.16
CA GLU A 387 81.88 -19.55 44.96
C GLU A 387 80.60 -20.32 45.31
N LYS A 388 80.72 -21.35 46.15
CA LYS A 388 79.57 -22.12 46.62
C LYS A 388 78.57 -21.25 47.40
N GLN A 389 79.05 -20.32 48.22
CA GLN A 389 78.18 -19.37 48.93
C GLN A 389 77.49 -18.39 47.97
N VAL A 390 78.21 -17.86 46.98
CA VAL A 390 77.63 -16.97 45.96
C VAL A 390 76.55 -17.70 45.15
N ASN A 391 76.80 -18.94 44.73
CA ASN A 391 75.82 -19.75 43.99
C ASN A 391 74.57 -20.06 44.82
N ASP A 392 74.71 -20.42 46.11
CA ASP A 392 73.58 -20.65 47.02
C ASP A 392 72.74 -19.38 47.23
N ILE A 393 73.38 -18.22 47.37
CA ILE A 393 72.69 -16.92 47.45
C ILE A 393 71.96 -16.62 46.13
N ALA A 394 72.60 -16.87 44.99
CA ALA A 394 72.02 -16.64 43.67
C ALA A 394 70.78 -17.51 43.41
N GLU A 395 70.86 -18.81 43.71
CA GLU A 395 69.74 -19.76 43.59
C GLU A 395 68.54 -19.31 44.44
N LYS A 396 68.79 -18.91 45.69
CA LYS A 396 67.75 -18.39 46.59
C LYS A 396 67.11 -17.10 46.06
N THR A 397 67.92 -16.22 45.47
CA THR A 397 67.44 -14.96 44.88
C THR A 397 66.57 -15.20 43.65
N ILE A 398 66.94 -16.15 42.79
CA ILE A 398 66.16 -16.49 41.59
C ILE A 398 64.77 -17.00 41.99
N GLN A 399 64.70 -17.96 42.92
CA GLN A 399 63.43 -18.53 43.36
C GLN A 399 62.55 -17.46 44.03
N TYR A 400 63.13 -16.58 44.85
CA TYR A 400 62.42 -15.45 45.42
C TYR A 400 61.82 -14.54 44.32
N ASN A 401 62.58 -14.21 43.27
CA ASN A 401 62.08 -13.38 42.17
C ASN A 401 61.01 -14.06 41.31
N ILE A 402 60.99 -15.39 41.24
CA ILE A 402 59.88 -16.14 40.60
C ILE A 402 58.61 -15.97 41.43
N LEU A 403 58.68 -16.25 42.74
CA LEU A 403 57.54 -16.09 43.65
C LEU A 403 57.05 -14.65 43.70
N LYS A 404 57.97 -13.67 43.67
CA LYS A 404 57.64 -12.25 43.64
C LYS A 404 56.88 -11.87 42.38
N ARG A 405 57.35 -12.31 41.21
CA ARG A 405 56.65 -12.05 39.94
C ARG A 405 55.26 -12.69 39.90
N GLU A 406 55.11 -13.89 40.48
CA GLU A 406 53.80 -14.54 40.58
C GLU A 406 52.85 -13.75 41.50
N ALA A 407 53.32 -13.31 42.67
CA ALA A 407 52.55 -12.48 43.59
C ALA A 407 52.19 -11.12 42.98
N ASP A 408 53.14 -10.43 42.34
CA ASP A 408 52.93 -9.14 41.67
C ASP A 408 51.92 -9.29 40.51
N SER A 409 52.04 -10.35 39.69
CA SER A 409 51.10 -10.64 38.60
C SER A 409 49.67 -10.89 39.13
N ASN A 410 49.53 -11.69 40.18
CA ASN A 410 48.23 -11.92 40.81
C ASN A 410 47.64 -10.63 41.40
N LYS A 411 48.49 -9.77 41.97
CA LYS A 411 48.09 -8.46 42.52
C LYS A 411 47.62 -7.51 41.42
N ASP A 412 48.31 -7.47 40.29
CA ASP A 412 47.93 -6.64 39.15
C ASP A 412 46.62 -7.12 38.51
N LEU A 413 46.45 -8.45 38.35
CA LEU A 413 45.20 -9.04 37.90
C LEU A 413 44.04 -8.74 38.86
N TYR A 414 44.27 -8.85 40.16
CA TYR A 414 43.28 -8.52 41.19
C TYR A 414 42.87 -7.04 41.12
N ASN A 415 43.85 -6.13 41.08
CA ASN A 415 43.60 -4.69 41.02
C ASN A 415 42.89 -4.29 39.72
N GLY A 416 43.31 -4.85 38.58
CA GLY A 416 42.67 -4.61 37.30
C GLY A 416 41.22 -5.08 37.29
N LEU A 417 40.94 -6.29 37.80
CA LEU A 417 39.59 -6.81 37.90
C LEU A 417 38.73 -6.00 38.89
N LEU A 418 39.32 -5.56 40.01
CA LEU A 418 38.64 -4.72 41.00
C LEU A 418 38.26 -3.36 40.41
N GLN A 419 39.15 -2.75 39.63
CA GLN A 419 38.85 -1.52 38.91
C GLN A 419 37.71 -1.74 37.91
N ARG A 420 37.72 -2.84 37.13
CA ARG A 420 36.63 -3.18 36.21
C ARG A 420 35.30 -3.40 36.92
N MET A 421 35.31 -4.05 38.08
CA MET A 421 34.10 -4.22 38.90
C MET A 421 33.53 -2.87 39.35
N LYS A 422 34.40 -1.97 39.84
CA LYS A 422 33.99 -0.60 40.23
C LYS A 422 33.45 0.19 39.03
N GLU A 423 34.11 0.13 37.88
CA GLU A 423 33.64 0.76 36.63
C GLU A 423 32.29 0.20 36.19
N ALA A 424 32.09 -1.12 36.26
CA ALA A 424 30.84 -1.78 35.91
C ALA A 424 29.68 -1.37 36.86
N GLN A 425 29.94 -1.32 38.17
CA GLN A 425 28.95 -0.87 39.16
C GLN A 425 28.56 0.60 38.98
N VAL A 426 29.53 1.48 38.72
CA VAL A 426 29.27 2.91 38.48
C VAL A 426 28.55 3.13 37.15
N SER A 427 28.91 2.39 36.10
CA SER A 427 28.29 2.50 34.78
C SER A 427 26.83 2.03 34.77
N ALA A 428 26.52 0.97 35.53
CA ALA A 428 25.17 0.48 35.72
C ALA A 428 24.23 1.55 36.31
N GLY A 429 24.73 2.39 37.22
CA GLY A 429 23.95 3.46 37.83
C GLY A 429 23.81 4.74 36.99
N LEU A 430 24.80 5.09 36.15
CA LEU A 430 24.84 6.37 35.43
C LEU A 430 24.32 6.32 33.98
N ARG A 431 24.36 5.16 33.30
CA ARG A 431 23.92 5.01 31.89
C ARG A 431 22.70 4.08 31.75
N ALA A 432 21.82 4.21 32.72
CA ALA A 432 20.71 3.30 32.96
C ALA A 432 19.65 3.30 31.82
N SER A 433 19.41 4.44 31.15
CA SER A 433 18.48 4.51 30.02
C SER A 433 19.07 5.29 28.84
N ASN A 434 19.18 4.62 27.69
CA ASN A 434 19.43 5.21 26.37
C ASN A 434 18.13 5.57 25.64
N ILE A 435 17.00 5.44 26.34
CA ILE A 435 15.67 5.71 25.85
C ILE A 435 15.12 6.90 26.64
N ARG A 436 14.58 7.90 25.93
CA ARG A 436 14.00 9.09 26.55
C ARG A 436 12.70 9.48 25.87
N ILE A 437 11.72 9.88 26.66
CA ILE A 437 10.48 10.48 26.15
C ILE A 437 10.81 11.92 25.70
N VAL A 438 10.58 12.21 24.42
CA VAL A 438 10.77 13.53 23.82
C VAL A 438 9.49 14.34 23.92
N ASP A 439 8.38 13.73 23.54
CA ASP A 439 7.06 14.36 23.58
C ASP A 439 6.04 13.36 24.10
N ALA A 440 5.38 13.69 25.22
CA ALA A 440 4.41 12.82 25.87
C ALA A 440 3.06 12.86 25.14
N ALA A 441 2.30 11.76 25.19
CA ALA A 441 0.99 11.72 24.56
C ALA A 441 0.00 12.65 25.26
N GLU A 442 -0.42 13.70 24.55
CA GLU A 442 -1.51 14.57 24.94
C GLU A 442 -2.89 13.97 24.60
N VAL A 443 -3.93 14.44 25.29
CA VAL A 443 -5.31 14.01 25.03
C VAL A 443 -5.79 14.58 23.68
N PRO A 444 -6.07 13.75 22.67
CA PRO A 444 -6.45 14.21 21.34
C PRO A 444 -7.82 14.91 21.36
N ARG A 445 -7.90 16.09 20.73
CA ARG A 445 -9.12 16.91 20.69
C ARG A 445 -10.12 16.49 19.60
N ARG A 446 -9.66 15.79 18.56
CA ARG A 446 -10.47 15.37 17.41
C ARG A 446 -10.27 13.88 17.13
N PRO A 447 -11.32 13.16 16.74
CA PRO A 447 -11.20 11.76 16.35
C PRO A 447 -10.50 11.64 14.99
N VAL A 448 -9.67 10.61 14.84
CA VAL A 448 -8.98 10.29 13.58
C VAL A 448 -9.88 9.47 12.65
N ARG A 449 -10.79 8.66 13.23
CA ARG A 449 -11.78 7.87 12.49
C ARG A 449 -13.17 7.99 13.12
N PRO A 450 -14.25 7.94 12.32
CA PRO A 450 -14.25 7.88 10.85
C PRO A 450 -13.96 9.25 10.21
N ARG A 451 -13.39 9.24 8.99
CA ARG A 451 -13.18 10.46 8.20
C ARG A 451 -14.51 10.88 7.57
N VAL A 452 -15.35 11.54 8.37
CA VAL A 452 -16.73 11.93 8.03
C VAL A 452 -16.80 12.53 6.63
N ILE A 453 -16.01 13.58 6.34
CA ILE A 453 -16.01 14.27 5.05
C ILE A 453 -15.69 13.31 3.89
N LEU A 454 -14.67 12.46 4.05
CA LEU A 454 -14.26 11.51 3.01
C LEU A 454 -15.35 10.46 2.74
N ASN A 455 -15.95 9.90 3.79
CA ASN A 455 -17.00 8.89 3.66
C ASN A 455 -18.25 9.47 2.99
N LEU A 456 -18.67 10.68 3.38
CA LEU A 456 -19.81 11.35 2.75
C LEU A 456 -19.53 11.70 1.28
N ALA A 457 -18.30 12.15 0.95
CA ALA A 457 -17.90 12.38 -0.44
C ALA A 457 -17.96 11.10 -1.28
N LEU A 458 -17.47 9.97 -0.74
CA LEU A 458 -17.62 8.66 -1.37
C LEU A 458 -19.08 8.27 -1.54
N GLY A 459 -19.93 8.53 -0.53
CA GLY A 459 -21.38 8.28 -0.62
C GLY A 459 -22.06 9.06 -1.75
N ILE A 460 -21.65 10.31 -2.00
CA ILE A 460 -22.12 11.11 -3.14
C ILE A 460 -21.66 10.48 -4.46
N ILE A 461 -20.39 10.12 -4.58
CA ILE A 461 -19.83 9.53 -5.81
C ILE A 461 -20.55 8.22 -6.15
N PHE A 462 -20.69 7.32 -5.17
CA PHE A 462 -21.39 6.04 -5.38
C PHE A 462 -22.89 6.25 -5.65
N GLY A 463 -23.54 7.20 -4.96
CA GLY A 463 -24.95 7.52 -5.19
C GLY A 463 -25.22 8.08 -6.59
N LEU A 464 -24.34 8.95 -7.09
CA LEU A 464 -24.40 9.45 -8.47
C LEU A 464 -24.12 8.34 -9.49
N GLY A 465 -23.08 7.53 -9.26
CA GLY A 465 -22.72 6.43 -10.15
C GLY A 465 -23.86 5.41 -10.32
N LEU A 466 -24.42 4.95 -9.21
CA LEU A 466 -25.57 4.03 -9.22
C LEU A 466 -26.84 4.69 -9.80
N GLY A 467 -27.06 5.98 -9.52
CA GLY A 467 -28.18 6.73 -10.09
C GLY A 467 -28.10 6.83 -11.61
N VAL A 468 -26.95 7.23 -12.16
CA VAL A 468 -26.72 7.31 -13.60
C VAL A 468 -26.86 5.92 -14.25
N ALA A 469 -26.27 4.88 -13.65
CA ALA A 469 -26.40 3.52 -14.14
C ALA A 469 -27.86 3.04 -14.17
N GLY A 470 -28.64 3.32 -13.11
CA GLY A 470 -30.06 2.99 -13.03
C GLY A 470 -30.90 3.72 -14.08
N VAL A 471 -30.61 5.00 -14.34
CA VAL A 471 -31.27 5.78 -15.39
C VAL A 471 -30.99 5.22 -16.79
N ILE A 472 -29.73 4.91 -17.09
CA ILE A 472 -29.34 4.32 -18.38
C ILE A 472 -30.00 2.95 -18.57
N LEU A 473 -30.03 2.12 -17.52
CA LEU A 473 -30.65 0.80 -17.58
C LEU A 473 -32.16 0.89 -17.88
N LEU A 474 -32.88 1.82 -17.24
CA LEU A 474 -34.30 2.00 -17.50
C LEU A 474 -34.59 2.51 -18.92
N GLU A 475 -33.77 3.41 -19.45
CA GLU A 475 -33.92 3.86 -20.84
C GLU A 475 -33.55 2.73 -21.83
N TYR A 476 -32.56 1.89 -21.51
CA TYR A 476 -32.20 0.73 -22.33
C TYR A 476 -33.30 -0.34 -22.37
N LEU A 477 -34.08 -0.50 -21.29
CA LEU A 477 -35.19 -1.46 -21.23
C LEU A 477 -36.47 -0.95 -21.92
N ASP A 478 -36.55 0.32 -22.29
CA ASP A 478 -37.72 0.93 -22.93
C ASP A 478 -37.68 0.77 -24.46
N ASN A 479 -38.38 -0.25 -24.97
CA ASN A 479 -38.43 -0.61 -26.39
C ASN A 479 -39.62 -0.01 -27.17
N THR A 480 -40.15 1.13 -26.72
CA THR A 480 -41.29 1.80 -27.36
C THR A 480 -40.86 2.74 -28.49
N LEU A 481 -41.74 2.93 -29.48
CA LEU A 481 -41.47 3.82 -30.62
C LEU A 481 -41.87 5.27 -30.25
N LYS A 482 -40.89 6.19 -30.27
CA LYS A 482 -41.06 7.56 -29.75
C LYS A 482 -40.88 8.66 -30.81
N SER A 483 -40.09 8.41 -31.86
CA SER A 483 -39.72 9.45 -32.84
C SER A 483 -40.14 9.12 -34.29
N PRO A 484 -40.52 10.12 -35.10
CA PRO A 484 -40.70 9.97 -36.55
C PRO A 484 -39.44 9.43 -37.25
N SER A 485 -38.25 9.82 -36.79
CA SER A 485 -36.99 9.34 -37.36
C SER A 485 -36.78 7.84 -37.10
N GLN A 486 -37.30 7.32 -35.99
CA GLN A 486 -37.28 5.88 -35.70
C GLN A 486 -38.23 5.11 -36.62
N VAL A 487 -39.35 5.70 -37.05
CA VAL A 487 -40.25 5.08 -38.04
C VAL A 487 -39.51 4.87 -39.36
N GLU A 488 -38.87 5.91 -39.86
CA GLU A 488 -38.18 5.88 -41.15
C GLU A 488 -36.99 4.94 -41.13
N SER A 489 -36.17 4.95 -40.07
CA SER A 489 -35.00 4.09 -39.96
C SER A 489 -35.33 2.62 -39.67
N LEU A 490 -36.28 2.34 -38.77
CA LEU A 490 -36.58 0.97 -38.33
C LEU A 490 -37.58 0.24 -39.22
N LEU A 491 -38.54 0.95 -39.81
CA LEU A 491 -39.65 0.34 -40.57
C LEU A 491 -39.54 0.56 -42.08
N ARG A 492 -38.67 1.48 -42.51
CA ARG A 492 -38.52 1.90 -43.92
C ARG A 492 -39.85 2.32 -44.56
N LEU A 493 -40.71 2.96 -43.76
CA LEU A 493 -41.98 3.54 -44.18
C LEU A 493 -41.95 5.05 -43.90
N PRO A 494 -42.57 5.88 -44.74
CA PRO A 494 -42.63 7.31 -44.49
C PRO A 494 -43.51 7.61 -43.28
N SER A 495 -43.11 8.61 -42.49
CA SER A 495 -43.99 9.17 -41.47
C SER A 495 -44.97 10.15 -42.13
N LEU A 496 -46.26 9.83 -42.15
CA LEU A 496 -47.28 10.63 -42.84
C LEU A 496 -47.67 11.89 -42.05
N GLY A 497 -47.51 11.85 -40.73
CA GLY A 497 -47.81 12.96 -39.85
C GLY A 497 -47.63 12.61 -38.37
N VAL A 498 -47.45 13.64 -37.56
CA VAL A 498 -47.35 13.56 -36.09
C VAL A 498 -48.52 14.31 -35.49
N ILE A 499 -49.33 13.61 -34.71
CA ILE A 499 -50.47 14.15 -33.98
C ILE A 499 -50.05 14.24 -32.51
N LEU A 500 -50.07 15.45 -31.97
CA LEU A 500 -49.70 15.73 -30.59
C LEU A 500 -50.77 15.21 -29.62
N GLU A 501 -50.37 14.86 -28.40
CA GLU A 501 -51.34 14.54 -27.36
C GLU A 501 -52.07 15.81 -26.94
N PHE A 502 -53.36 15.91 -27.26
CA PHE A 502 -54.21 17.02 -26.86
C PHE A 502 -54.78 16.74 -25.48
N ASP A 503 -54.39 17.57 -24.52
CA ASP A 503 -54.90 17.50 -23.15
C ASP A 503 -56.35 18.02 -23.12
N LEU A 504 -57.31 17.17 -23.48
CA LEU A 504 -58.75 17.44 -23.33
C LEU A 504 -59.15 17.75 -21.87
N PHE A 505 -58.22 17.55 -20.92
CA PHE A 505 -58.38 17.82 -19.50
C PHE A 505 -58.04 19.25 -19.05
N SER A 506 -57.45 20.09 -19.90
CA SER A 506 -57.11 21.48 -19.53
C SER A 506 -58.33 22.40 -19.38
N ALA A 507 -59.48 22.05 -19.96
CA ALA A 507 -60.72 22.82 -19.83
C ALA A 507 -61.49 22.55 -18.52
N ARG A 508 -61.04 21.60 -17.67
CA ARG A 508 -61.73 21.25 -16.41
C ARG A 508 -61.08 21.84 -15.16
N LYS A 509 -59.98 22.60 -15.32
CA LYS A 509 -59.22 23.24 -14.22
C LYS A 509 -59.38 24.76 -14.15
N SER A 510 -60.28 25.36 -14.93
CA SER A 510 -60.88 26.65 -14.60
C SER A 510 -62.18 26.39 -13.84
N GLY A 511 -62.17 26.70 -12.55
CA GLY A 511 -63.38 26.69 -11.74
C GLY A 511 -64.37 27.71 -12.29
N GLU A 512 -65.56 27.24 -12.65
CA GLU A 512 -66.83 27.80 -12.20
C GLU A 512 -67.97 26.91 -12.70
N ALA A 513 -68.61 26.23 -11.76
CA ALA A 513 -69.91 25.63 -11.97
C ALA A 513 -70.94 26.75 -12.18
N ARG A 514 -71.21 27.11 -13.45
CA ARG A 514 -72.47 27.77 -13.79
C ARG A 514 -73.50 26.74 -14.19
N LEU A 515 -74.29 26.38 -13.18
CA LEU A 515 -75.63 25.83 -13.33
C LEU A 515 -76.49 26.84 -14.10
N THR A 516 -76.76 26.54 -15.37
CA THR A 516 -77.99 27.04 -16.03
C THR A 516 -78.65 25.88 -16.75
N LYS A 517 -79.79 25.45 -16.21
CA LYS A 517 -80.77 24.60 -16.89
C LYS A 517 -81.21 25.28 -18.17
N GLY A 518 -81.26 24.55 -19.28
CA GLY A 518 -81.92 24.99 -20.50
C GLY A 518 -81.42 24.27 -21.76
N SER A 519 -82.28 23.40 -22.28
CA SER A 519 -82.43 23.08 -23.70
C SER A 519 -81.48 22.08 -24.39
N GLU A 520 -82.11 20.92 -24.66
CA GLU A 520 -82.13 20.17 -25.92
C GLU A 520 -80.97 19.26 -26.33
N ALA A 521 -81.39 18.08 -26.78
CA ALA A 521 -80.58 16.97 -27.23
C ALA A 521 -79.78 17.33 -28.49
N GLY A 522 -78.47 17.55 -28.33
CA GLY A 522 -77.50 17.60 -29.41
C GLY A 522 -76.23 16.89 -28.98
N GLY A 523 -75.94 15.73 -29.57
CA GLY A 523 -74.75 14.93 -29.25
C GLY A 523 -73.47 15.75 -29.44
N LYS A 524 -72.65 15.85 -28.39
CA LYS A 524 -71.33 16.49 -28.44
C LYS A 524 -70.43 15.68 -29.39
N SER A 525 -70.19 16.18 -30.61
CA SER A 525 -69.23 15.59 -31.53
C SER A 525 -67.79 15.85 -31.07
N ASP A 526 -66.94 14.83 -31.23
CA ASP A 526 -65.53 14.80 -30.79
C ASP A 526 -64.56 15.07 -31.96
N ILE A 527 -65.06 15.73 -33.01
CA ILE A 527 -64.24 16.16 -34.16
C ILE A 527 -63.34 17.31 -33.69
N VAL A 528 -62.06 16.97 -33.47
CA VAL A 528 -61.02 17.81 -32.86
C VAL A 528 -60.67 19.04 -33.73
N ILE A 529 -60.87 18.95 -35.04
CA ILE A 529 -60.66 20.05 -36.01
C ILE A 529 -61.44 21.33 -35.65
N ARG A 530 -62.42 21.25 -34.76
CA ARG A 530 -63.23 22.39 -34.32
C ARG A 530 -62.66 23.16 -33.12
N ARG A 531 -61.63 22.65 -32.42
CA ARG A 531 -61.24 23.21 -31.10
C ARG A 531 -59.79 23.68 -30.97
N ASP A 532 -58.85 23.21 -31.79
CA ASP A 532 -57.42 23.51 -31.61
C ASP A 532 -56.68 23.77 -32.95
N PRO A 533 -56.12 24.99 -33.17
CA PRO A 533 -55.34 25.31 -34.37
C PRO A 533 -54.16 24.38 -34.65
N ALA A 534 -53.49 23.86 -33.61
CA ALA A 534 -52.35 22.97 -33.77
C ALA A 534 -52.77 21.58 -34.25
N ALA A 535 -53.93 21.08 -33.79
CA ALA A 535 -54.51 19.82 -34.26
C ALA A 535 -54.93 19.90 -35.73
N VAL A 536 -55.54 21.03 -36.12
CA VAL A 536 -55.99 21.26 -37.50
C VAL A 536 -54.81 21.21 -38.46
N GLU A 537 -53.68 21.82 -38.11
CA GLU A 537 -52.50 21.84 -38.97
C GLU A 537 -51.84 20.45 -39.09
N ALA A 538 -51.79 19.68 -38.00
CA ALA A 538 -51.31 18.29 -38.03
C ALA A 538 -52.15 17.40 -38.98
N PHE A 539 -53.48 17.52 -38.94
CA PHE A 539 -54.36 16.77 -39.84
C PHE A 539 -54.31 17.28 -41.29
N ARG A 540 -54.10 18.58 -41.53
CA ARG A 540 -53.84 19.12 -42.87
C ARG A 540 -52.55 18.58 -43.46
N SER A 541 -51.49 18.51 -42.65
CA SER A 541 -50.22 17.89 -43.06
C SER A 541 -50.41 16.42 -43.40
N LEU A 542 -51.11 15.66 -42.53
CA LEU A 542 -51.42 14.24 -42.77
C LEU A 542 -52.17 14.04 -44.09
N ARG A 543 -53.19 14.86 -44.34
CA ARG A 543 -53.95 14.87 -45.59
C ARG A 543 -53.04 15.10 -46.80
N THR A 544 -52.20 16.14 -46.76
CA THR A 544 -51.27 16.47 -47.85
C THR A 544 -50.31 15.31 -48.11
N SER A 545 -49.74 14.70 -47.07
CA SER A 545 -48.87 13.53 -47.20
C SER A 545 -49.58 12.37 -47.88
N ILE A 546 -50.83 12.07 -47.52
CA ILE A 546 -51.60 10.97 -48.12
C ILE A 546 -51.90 11.23 -49.60
N LEU A 547 -52.31 12.45 -49.96
CA LEU A 547 -52.60 12.83 -51.34
C LEU A 547 -51.34 12.76 -52.24
N LEU A 548 -50.16 13.09 -51.68
CA LEU A 548 -48.88 13.01 -52.40
C LEU A 548 -48.28 11.59 -52.43
N SER A 549 -48.72 10.68 -51.56
CA SER A 549 -48.14 9.34 -51.42
C SER A 549 -48.52 8.36 -52.54
N ALA A 550 -49.49 8.70 -53.40
CA ALA A 550 -49.94 7.81 -54.47
C ALA A 550 -50.54 8.56 -55.67
N ASN A 551 -50.15 8.13 -56.88
CA ASN A 551 -50.72 8.56 -58.16
C ASN A 551 -51.14 7.31 -58.97
N PRO A 552 -52.43 7.14 -59.33
CA PRO A 552 -53.58 7.97 -58.93
C PRO A 552 -53.86 7.91 -57.42
N SER A 553 -54.52 8.93 -56.88
CA SER A 553 -54.83 9.03 -55.45
C SER A 553 -55.78 7.91 -54.99
N PRO A 554 -55.57 7.33 -53.79
CA PRO A 554 -56.35 6.20 -53.32
C PRO A 554 -57.76 6.66 -52.93
N LYS A 555 -58.78 5.95 -53.42
CA LYS A 555 -60.18 6.29 -53.12
C LYS A 555 -60.64 5.63 -51.83
N ILE A 556 -60.31 4.35 -51.63
CA ILE A 556 -60.65 3.62 -50.41
C ILE A 556 -59.40 3.49 -49.55
N VAL A 557 -59.39 4.15 -48.37
CA VAL A 557 -58.25 4.14 -47.45
C VAL A 557 -58.64 3.49 -46.14
N LEU A 558 -57.90 2.46 -45.75
CA LEU A 558 -58.03 1.81 -44.45
C LEU A 558 -57.18 2.54 -43.42
N VAL A 559 -57.77 2.92 -42.29
CA VAL A 559 -57.04 3.37 -41.10
C VAL A 559 -57.04 2.25 -40.09
N THR A 560 -55.86 1.75 -39.74
CA THR A 560 -55.71 0.65 -38.79
C THR A 560 -54.54 0.90 -37.84
N SER A 561 -54.38 0.03 -36.85
CA SER A 561 -53.38 0.21 -35.79
C SER A 561 -52.83 -1.16 -35.33
N ALA A 562 -51.65 -1.18 -34.70
CA ALA A 562 -51.04 -2.42 -34.22
C ALA A 562 -51.79 -2.97 -33.00
N LEU A 563 -52.10 -2.09 -32.03
CA LEU A 563 -52.73 -2.41 -30.75
C LEU A 563 -54.03 -1.61 -30.52
N PRO A 564 -54.90 -2.04 -29.59
CA PRO A 564 -56.06 -1.24 -29.18
C PRO A 564 -55.66 0.15 -28.64
N SER A 565 -56.58 1.12 -28.75
CA SER A 565 -56.44 2.46 -28.16
C SER A 565 -55.29 3.35 -28.70
N GLU A 566 -54.89 3.15 -29.96
CA GLU A 566 -53.86 3.99 -30.62
C GLU A 566 -54.42 5.22 -31.36
N GLY A 567 -55.75 5.41 -31.37
CA GLY A 567 -56.41 6.59 -31.94
C GLY A 567 -56.86 6.49 -33.39
N LYS A 568 -56.91 5.29 -33.97
CA LYS A 568 -57.47 4.99 -35.30
C LYS A 568 -58.77 5.73 -35.62
N THR A 569 -59.86 5.54 -34.87
CA THR A 569 -61.14 6.22 -35.10
C THR A 569 -61.03 7.74 -35.09
N THR A 570 -60.24 8.29 -34.16
CA THR A 570 -59.97 9.73 -34.09
C THR A 570 -59.29 10.21 -35.36
N ILE A 571 -58.30 9.47 -35.87
CA ILE A 571 -57.60 9.80 -37.10
C ILE A 571 -58.53 9.67 -38.30
N THR A 572 -59.29 8.58 -38.42
CA THR A 572 -60.23 8.33 -39.52
C THR A 572 -61.24 9.47 -39.66
N VAL A 573 -61.89 9.86 -38.56
CA VAL A 573 -62.93 10.89 -38.56
C VAL A 573 -62.35 12.27 -38.85
N ASN A 574 -61.23 12.64 -38.22
CA ASN A 574 -60.63 13.96 -38.44
C ASN A 574 -60.00 14.06 -39.84
N MET A 575 -59.33 13.02 -40.32
CA MET A 575 -58.85 12.95 -41.70
C MET A 575 -60.02 13.12 -42.69
N GLY A 576 -61.16 12.46 -42.44
CA GLY A 576 -62.38 12.63 -43.23
C GLY A 576 -62.88 14.07 -43.25
N ALA A 577 -62.93 14.73 -42.09
CA ALA A 577 -63.31 16.14 -42.01
C ALA A 577 -62.33 17.08 -42.74
N THR A 578 -61.02 16.81 -42.70
CA THR A 578 -60.04 17.63 -43.44
C THR A 578 -60.09 17.46 -44.96
N LEU A 579 -60.46 16.27 -45.44
CA LEU A 579 -60.69 16.01 -46.87
C LEU A 579 -62.00 16.66 -47.33
N ALA A 580 -63.07 16.55 -46.52
CA ALA A 580 -64.36 17.17 -46.82
C ALA A 580 -64.29 18.71 -46.86
N SER A 581 -63.43 19.31 -46.03
CA SER A 581 -63.16 20.75 -46.03
C SER A 581 -62.53 21.29 -47.33
N LEU A 582 -62.00 20.43 -48.21
CA LEU A 582 -61.53 20.81 -49.55
C LEU A 582 -62.63 20.74 -50.63
N GLY A 583 -63.86 20.45 -50.23
CA GLY A 583 -64.98 20.26 -51.15
C GLY A 583 -65.11 18.84 -51.71
N SER A 584 -64.22 17.90 -51.33
CA SER A 584 -64.37 16.49 -51.70
C SER A 584 -65.53 15.84 -50.95
N LYS A 585 -66.26 14.95 -51.62
CA LYS A 585 -67.34 14.18 -51.00
C LYS A 585 -66.77 12.94 -50.31
N VAL A 586 -66.75 12.94 -48.98
CA VAL A 586 -66.05 11.93 -48.16
C VAL A 586 -67.03 11.09 -47.34
N LEU A 587 -66.80 9.78 -47.32
CA LEU A 587 -67.52 8.83 -46.47
C LEU A 587 -66.59 8.19 -45.44
N VAL A 588 -66.99 8.17 -44.17
CA VAL A 588 -66.36 7.36 -43.13
C VAL A 588 -67.23 6.14 -42.85
N LEU A 589 -66.68 4.95 -43.01
CA LEU A 589 -67.36 3.68 -42.75
C LEU A 589 -66.76 3.04 -41.50
N ASP A 590 -67.61 2.82 -40.48
CA ASP A 590 -67.22 2.17 -39.24
C ASP A 590 -67.23 0.64 -39.42
N CYS A 591 -66.08 0.07 -39.79
CA CYS A 591 -65.90 -1.38 -39.93
C CYS A 591 -65.42 -2.05 -38.63
N ASP A 592 -65.24 -1.32 -37.52
CA ASP A 592 -64.96 -1.92 -36.21
C ASP A 592 -66.26 -2.44 -35.58
N MET A 593 -66.64 -3.63 -36.05
CA MET A 593 -67.82 -4.35 -35.57
C MET A 593 -67.67 -4.88 -34.14
N ARG A 594 -66.50 -4.74 -33.51
CA ARG A 594 -66.23 -5.24 -32.16
C ARG A 594 -66.35 -4.14 -31.13
N ARG A 595 -65.87 -2.93 -31.44
CA ARG A 595 -65.94 -1.75 -30.58
C ARG A 595 -66.31 -0.50 -31.38
N PRO A 596 -67.56 -0.42 -31.90
CA PRO A 596 -67.97 0.70 -32.74
C PRO A 596 -67.96 2.01 -31.97
N THR A 597 -67.17 2.97 -32.46
CA THR A 597 -66.95 4.27 -31.80
C THR A 597 -67.19 5.47 -32.72
N CYS A 598 -67.28 5.27 -34.05
CA CYS A 598 -67.45 6.36 -35.00
C CYS A 598 -68.73 7.16 -34.75
N HIS A 599 -69.85 6.50 -34.47
CA HIS A 599 -71.14 7.18 -34.22
C HIS A 599 -71.08 8.15 -33.03
N ARG A 600 -70.31 7.81 -31.98
CA ARG A 600 -70.06 8.71 -30.84
C ARG A 600 -69.12 9.85 -31.22
N ALA A 601 -68.07 9.57 -31.99
CA ALA A 601 -67.12 10.59 -32.42
C ALA A 601 -67.77 11.64 -33.33
N THR A 602 -68.73 11.25 -34.17
CA THR A 602 -69.38 12.13 -35.15
C THR A 602 -70.74 12.67 -34.71
N GLY A 603 -71.33 12.13 -33.63
CA GLY A 603 -72.61 12.58 -33.09
C GLY A 603 -73.84 12.08 -33.86
N VAL A 604 -73.69 11.05 -34.70
CA VAL A 604 -74.80 10.46 -35.49
C VAL A 604 -75.42 9.25 -34.78
N PRO A 605 -76.68 8.89 -35.07
CA PRO A 605 -77.29 7.65 -34.56
C PRO A 605 -76.52 6.41 -35.04
N ASN A 606 -76.43 5.36 -34.22
CA ASN A 606 -75.78 4.10 -34.61
C ASN A 606 -76.68 3.16 -35.45
N ARG A 607 -77.92 3.54 -35.78
CA ARG A 607 -78.87 2.68 -36.52
C ARG A 607 -79.71 3.49 -37.51
N PRO A 608 -79.99 2.95 -38.72
CA PRO A 608 -79.37 1.75 -39.32
C PRO A 608 -77.88 1.93 -39.65
N GLY A 609 -77.12 0.84 -39.79
CA GLY A 609 -75.67 0.89 -40.01
C GLY A 609 -75.15 -0.22 -40.95
N PHE A 610 -73.83 -0.30 -41.09
CA PHE A 610 -73.12 -1.15 -42.05
C PHE A 610 -73.51 -2.63 -41.93
N VAL A 611 -73.65 -3.15 -40.71
CA VAL A 611 -74.04 -4.53 -40.45
C VAL A 611 -75.44 -4.85 -41.01
N GLN A 612 -76.40 -3.92 -40.92
CA GLN A 612 -77.72 -4.15 -41.51
C GLN A 612 -77.72 -4.06 -43.04
N CYS A 613 -76.83 -3.26 -43.63
CA CYS A 613 -76.63 -3.23 -45.08
C CYS A 613 -76.00 -4.55 -45.57
N LEU A 614 -75.01 -5.08 -44.85
CA LEU A 614 -74.40 -6.39 -45.13
C LEU A 614 -75.35 -7.57 -44.88
N ALA A 615 -76.40 -7.38 -44.09
CA ALA A 615 -77.45 -8.38 -43.91
C ALA A 615 -78.58 -8.26 -44.96
N GLY A 616 -78.50 -7.31 -45.89
CA GLY A 616 -79.53 -7.04 -46.90
C GLY A 616 -80.85 -6.51 -46.32
N ARG A 617 -80.86 -6.05 -45.06
CA ARG A 617 -82.09 -5.62 -44.35
C ARG A 617 -82.44 -4.15 -44.57
N VAL A 618 -81.46 -3.33 -44.97
CA VAL A 618 -81.58 -1.89 -45.15
C VAL A 618 -80.81 -1.49 -46.39
N GLU A 619 -81.42 -0.66 -47.24
CA GLU A 619 -80.75 -0.11 -48.41
C GLU A 619 -79.59 0.83 -48.02
N LEU A 620 -78.49 0.79 -48.78
CA LEU A 620 -77.29 1.58 -48.51
C LEU A 620 -77.57 3.08 -48.31
N LYS A 621 -78.50 3.66 -49.07
CA LYS A 621 -78.87 5.09 -48.97
C LYS A 621 -79.46 5.47 -47.61
N GLN A 622 -80.14 4.54 -46.95
CA GLN A 622 -80.79 4.79 -45.65
C GLN A 622 -79.81 4.73 -44.48
N ALA A 623 -78.62 4.15 -44.67
CA ALA A 623 -77.58 4.04 -43.65
C ALA A 623 -76.48 5.12 -43.75
N ILE A 624 -76.58 6.02 -44.74
CA ILE A 624 -75.64 7.13 -44.93
C ILE A 624 -76.17 8.36 -44.18
N PHE A 625 -75.44 8.80 -43.16
CA PHE A 625 -75.78 9.99 -42.38
C PHE A 625 -74.82 11.15 -42.70
N PRO A 626 -75.32 12.36 -42.99
CA PRO A 626 -74.48 13.55 -43.03
C PRO A 626 -73.98 13.88 -41.61
N VAL A 627 -72.71 14.26 -41.48
CA VAL A 627 -72.13 14.61 -40.19
C VAL A 627 -72.53 16.05 -39.81
N PRO A 628 -73.15 16.27 -38.63
CA PRO A 628 -73.55 17.60 -38.22
C PRO A 628 -72.38 18.59 -38.18
N GLY A 629 -72.48 19.65 -38.98
CA GLY A 629 -71.52 20.75 -38.99
C GLY A 629 -70.28 20.57 -39.86
N THR A 630 -70.17 19.51 -40.65
CA THR A 630 -69.12 19.38 -41.67
C THR A 630 -69.77 19.08 -43.01
N GLU A 631 -69.78 20.06 -43.91
CA GLU A 631 -70.29 19.87 -45.28
C GLU A 631 -69.47 18.80 -46.01
N ASN A 632 -70.13 18.04 -46.88
CA ASN A 632 -69.53 16.97 -47.69
C ASN A 632 -68.94 15.76 -46.91
N LEU A 633 -69.13 15.69 -45.59
CA LEU A 633 -68.74 14.53 -44.78
C LEU A 633 -69.95 13.68 -44.42
N PHE A 634 -69.87 12.40 -44.75
CA PHE A 634 -70.89 11.40 -44.49
C PHE A 634 -70.32 10.25 -43.66
N VAL A 635 -71.16 9.58 -42.89
CA VAL A 635 -70.78 8.42 -42.06
C VAL A 635 -71.79 7.30 -42.26
N ILE A 636 -71.30 6.07 -42.43
CA ILE A 636 -72.09 4.87 -42.19
C ILE A 636 -71.60 4.28 -40.85
N PRO A 637 -72.41 4.34 -39.78
CA PRO A 637 -72.06 3.75 -38.49
C PRO A 637 -72.09 2.23 -38.59
N CYS A 638 -71.45 1.52 -37.65
CA CYS A 638 -71.38 0.06 -37.69
C CYS A 638 -72.76 -0.60 -37.65
N GLY A 639 -73.69 -0.09 -36.83
CA GLY A 639 -74.93 -0.82 -36.52
C GLY A 639 -74.83 -1.69 -35.26
N PRO A 640 -75.75 -2.66 -35.07
CA PRO A 640 -75.67 -3.63 -33.99
C PRO A 640 -74.48 -4.57 -34.22
N ILE A 641 -73.82 -4.94 -33.13
CA ILE A 641 -72.65 -5.85 -33.15
C ILE A 641 -73.11 -7.24 -33.67
N PRO A 642 -72.54 -7.76 -34.75
CA PRO A 642 -72.89 -9.06 -35.30
C PRO A 642 -72.17 -10.20 -34.55
N PRO A 643 -72.70 -11.44 -34.59
CA PRO A 643 -72.02 -12.60 -34.00
C PRO A 643 -70.72 -12.96 -34.73
N ASN A 644 -70.68 -12.83 -36.06
CA ASN A 644 -69.53 -13.20 -36.91
C ASN A 644 -69.01 -12.02 -37.77
N PRO A 645 -68.22 -11.08 -37.22
CA PRO A 645 -67.70 -9.93 -37.97
C PRO A 645 -66.85 -10.27 -39.21
N ALA A 646 -65.90 -11.20 -39.07
CA ALA A 646 -64.93 -11.51 -40.12
C ALA A 646 -65.60 -12.10 -41.38
N GLU A 647 -66.56 -13.01 -41.20
CA GLU A 647 -67.31 -13.65 -42.30
C GLU A 647 -68.11 -12.62 -43.09
N LEU A 648 -68.78 -11.68 -42.38
CA LEU A 648 -69.54 -10.59 -43.00
C LEU A 648 -68.63 -9.67 -43.82
N LEU A 649 -67.43 -9.36 -43.33
CA LEU A 649 -66.44 -8.54 -44.03
C LEU A 649 -65.80 -9.23 -45.24
N SER A 650 -65.76 -10.56 -45.27
CA SER A 650 -65.26 -11.33 -46.42
C SER A 650 -66.35 -11.67 -47.46
N SER A 651 -67.61 -11.31 -47.20
CA SER A 651 -68.73 -11.66 -48.07
C SER A 651 -68.71 -10.92 -49.41
N GLN A 652 -69.27 -11.52 -50.47
CA GLN A 652 -69.39 -10.85 -51.79
C GLN A 652 -70.17 -9.53 -51.69
N LEU A 653 -71.20 -9.50 -50.84
CA LEU A 653 -72.01 -8.30 -50.61
C LEU A 653 -71.19 -7.14 -50.03
N SER A 654 -70.18 -7.42 -49.19
CA SER A 654 -69.28 -6.39 -48.69
C SER A 654 -68.44 -5.74 -49.80
N MET A 655 -67.97 -6.55 -50.76
CA MET A 655 -67.22 -6.08 -51.92
C MET A 655 -68.12 -5.24 -52.84
N ASP A 656 -69.34 -5.72 -53.09
CA ASP A 656 -70.32 -5.04 -53.93
C ASP A 656 -70.72 -3.68 -53.32
N LEU A 657 -70.91 -3.62 -51.99
CA LEU A 657 -71.19 -2.38 -51.27
C LEU A 657 -70.01 -1.41 -51.32
N LEU A 658 -68.77 -1.87 -51.09
CA LEU A 658 -67.59 -1.00 -51.19
C LEU A 658 -67.39 -0.46 -52.62
N ASN A 659 -67.67 -1.28 -53.65
CA ASN A 659 -67.65 -0.85 -55.04
C ASN A 659 -68.76 0.17 -55.36
N ALA A 660 -69.96 0.00 -54.78
CA ALA A 660 -71.04 0.97 -54.92
C ALA A 660 -70.75 2.29 -54.19
N LEU A 661 -69.98 2.26 -53.10
CA LEU A 661 -69.52 3.45 -52.39
C LEU A 661 -68.41 4.17 -53.16
N ARG A 662 -67.50 3.42 -53.79
CA ARG A 662 -66.42 3.93 -54.63
C ARG A 662 -66.91 4.80 -55.80
N SER A 663 -68.11 4.56 -56.32
CA SER A 663 -68.70 5.37 -57.40
C SER A 663 -69.46 6.61 -56.91
N GLN A 664 -69.85 6.67 -55.63
CA GLN A 664 -70.69 7.73 -55.06
C GLN A 664 -69.92 8.80 -54.26
N PHE A 665 -68.68 8.49 -53.88
CA PHE A 665 -67.81 9.32 -53.03
C PHE A 665 -66.42 9.44 -53.65
N ASP A 666 -65.78 10.58 -53.43
CA ASP A 666 -64.40 10.83 -53.87
C ASP A 666 -63.41 10.05 -52.99
N TYR A 667 -63.70 9.98 -51.69
CA TYR A 667 -62.92 9.22 -50.71
C TYR A 667 -63.84 8.42 -49.77
N VAL A 668 -63.43 7.19 -49.48
CA VAL A 668 -64.07 6.29 -48.51
C VAL A 668 -63.01 5.87 -47.50
N LEU A 669 -63.16 6.32 -46.25
CA LEU A 669 -62.26 6.02 -45.15
C LEU A 669 -62.85 4.91 -44.28
N LEU A 670 -62.11 3.82 -44.10
CA LEU A 670 -62.55 2.68 -43.30
C LEU A 670 -61.89 2.74 -41.92
N ASP A 671 -62.70 2.83 -40.87
CA ASP A 671 -62.22 2.60 -39.49
C ASP A 671 -62.22 1.10 -39.21
N SER A 672 -61.16 0.60 -38.55
CA SER A 672 -60.96 -0.85 -38.42
C SER A 672 -60.48 -1.25 -37.03
N PRO A 673 -60.70 -2.51 -36.61
CA PRO A 673 -60.11 -3.01 -35.37
C PRO A 673 -58.58 -3.19 -35.52
N PRO A 674 -57.83 -3.27 -34.40
CA PRO A 674 -56.38 -3.39 -34.43
C PRO A 674 -55.90 -4.72 -35.02
N LEU A 675 -54.84 -4.66 -35.83
CA LEU A 675 -54.33 -5.78 -36.65
C LEU A 675 -53.84 -6.98 -35.84
N LEU A 676 -53.20 -6.75 -34.70
CA LEU A 676 -52.65 -7.83 -33.88
C LEU A 676 -53.70 -8.47 -32.96
N SER A 677 -54.87 -7.86 -32.83
CA SER A 677 -55.94 -8.42 -31.99
C SER A 677 -56.86 -9.35 -32.78
N VAL A 678 -57.18 -9.02 -34.04
CA VAL A 678 -58.19 -9.74 -34.85
C VAL A 678 -57.86 -9.68 -36.35
N SER A 679 -58.38 -10.62 -37.13
CA SER A 679 -58.12 -10.74 -38.57
C SER A 679 -58.87 -9.73 -39.43
N ASP A 680 -59.94 -9.12 -38.91
CA ASP A 680 -60.85 -8.22 -39.64
C ASP A 680 -60.09 -7.08 -40.38
N GLY A 681 -59.09 -6.47 -39.74
CA GLY A 681 -58.27 -5.41 -40.35
C GLY A 681 -57.41 -5.89 -41.53
N ARG A 682 -56.97 -7.16 -41.52
CA ARG A 682 -56.24 -7.78 -42.65
C ARG A 682 -57.16 -8.06 -43.82
N ILE A 683 -58.40 -8.47 -43.56
CA ILE A 683 -59.43 -8.70 -44.59
C ILE A 683 -59.80 -7.37 -45.24
N LEU A 684 -60.04 -6.32 -44.45
CA LEU A 684 -60.31 -4.98 -44.99
C LEU A 684 -59.15 -4.47 -45.84
N ALA A 685 -57.90 -4.75 -45.46
CA ALA A 685 -56.73 -4.29 -46.18
C ALA A 685 -56.66 -4.83 -47.62
N THR A 686 -57.20 -6.03 -47.90
CA THR A 686 -57.28 -6.57 -49.28
C THR A 686 -58.38 -5.94 -50.13
N LEU A 687 -59.34 -5.25 -49.49
CA LEU A 687 -60.47 -4.57 -50.14
C LEU A 687 -60.24 -3.06 -50.32
N THR A 688 -59.06 -2.55 -49.93
CA THR A 688 -58.71 -1.12 -49.96
C THR A 688 -57.57 -0.80 -50.91
N ASP A 689 -57.50 0.45 -51.38
CA ASP A 689 -56.41 0.92 -52.26
C ASP A 689 -55.12 1.20 -51.48
N ALA A 690 -55.26 1.53 -50.20
CA ALA A 690 -54.18 2.01 -49.36
C ALA A 690 -54.49 1.82 -47.87
N VAL A 691 -53.44 1.61 -47.08
CA VAL A 691 -53.51 1.49 -45.62
C VAL A 691 -52.65 2.56 -44.95
N VAL A 692 -53.24 3.25 -43.98
CA VAL A 692 -52.56 4.16 -43.04
C VAL A 692 -52.44 3.44 -41.69
N LEU A 693 -51.21 3.21 -41.26
CA LEU A 693 -50.94 2.56 -39.97
C LEU A 693 -50.79 3.64 -38.88
N THR A 694 -51.61 3.57 -37.85
CA THR A 694 -51.57 4.46 -36.69
C THR A 694 -50.81 3.78 -35.54
N ILE A 695 -49.92 4.53 -34.89
CA ILE A 695 -49.14 4.07 -33.73
C ILE A 695 -49.21 5.13 -32.64
N ARG A 696 -49.29 4.71 -31.36
CA ARG A 696 -49.20 5.65 -30.24
C ARG A 696 -47.75 5.82 -29.79
N ALA A 697 -47.24 7.06 -29.88
CA ALA A 697 -45.87 7.39 -29.48
C ALA A 697 -45.65 7.08 -27.99
N GLY A 698 -44.48 6.51 -27.65
CA GLY A 698 -44.09 6.18 -26.27
C GLY A 698 -44.86 5.04 -25.62
N HIS A 699 -45.82 4.42 -26.32
CA HIS A 699 -46.65 3.34 -25.80
C HIS A 699 -46.55 2.05 -26.61
N THR A 700 -46.50 2.15 -27.94
CA THR A 700 -46.47 0.95 -28.78
C THR A 700 -45.05 0.39 -28.89
N PRO A 701 -44.82 -0.89 -28.52
CA PRO A 701 -43.52 -1.53 -28.68
C PRO A 701 -43.12 -1.63 -30.16
N ILE A 702 -41.85 -1.41 -30.46
CA ILE A 702 -41.31 -1.48 -31.83
C ILE A 702 -41.64 -2.83 -32.50
N GLU A 703 -41.58 -3.92 -31.75
CA GLU A 703 -41.85 -5.26 -32.27
C GLU A 703 -43.32 -5.48 -32.68
N ALA A 704 -44.26 -4.90 -31.93
CA ALA A 704 -45.69 -4.93 -32.29
C ALA A 704 -45.92 -4.18 -33.61
N VAL A 705 -45.24 -3.05 -33.81
CA VAL A 705 -45.33 -2.29 -35.06
C VAL A 705 -44.77 -3.11 -36.24
N ARG A 706 -43.61 -3.75 -36.06
CA ARG A 706 -43.01 -4.63 -37.08
C ARG A 706 -43.95 -5.77 -37.45
N GLN A 707 -44.56 -6.42 -36.46
CA GLN A 707 -45.50 -7.50 -36.69
C GLN A 707 -46.76 -7.02 -37.44
N ALA A 708 -47.29 -5.83 -37.10
CA ALA A 708 -48.41 -5.23 -37.81
C ALA A 708 -48.06 -4.91 -39.28
N CYS A 709 -46.88 -4.35 -39.53
CA CYS A 709 -46.37 -4.11 -40.88
C CYS A 709 -46.18 -5.41 -41.68
N ALA A 710 -45.61 -6.45 -41.06
CA ALA A 710 -45.45 -7.76 -41.68
C ALA A 710 -46.81 -8.39 -42.02
N SER A 711 -47.80 -8.23 -41.14
CA SER A 711 -49.17 -8.72 -41.34
C SER A 711 -49.85 -8.08 -42.55
N LEU A 712 -49.72 -6.75 -42.71
CA LEU A 712 -50.22 -6.02 -43.88
C LEU A 712 -49.48 -6.40 -45.17
N LYS A 713 -48.14 -6.49 -45.12
CA LYS A 713 -47.34 -6.92 -46.28
C LYS A 713 -47.68 -8.33 -46.73
N SER A 714 -47.98 -9.25 -45.80
CA SER A 714 -48.33 -10.64 -46.11
C SER A 714 -49.60 -10.80 -46.95
N VAL A 715 -50.52 -9.83 -46.88
CA VAL A 715 -51.77 -9.82 -47.67
C VAL A 715 -51.68 -8.91 -48.90
N GLY A 716 -50.48 -8.42 -49.24
CA GLY A 716 -50.26 -7.54 -50.39
C GLY A 716 -50.79 -6.12 -50.21
N ALA A 717 -51.10 -5.69 -48.98
CA ALA A 717 -51.66 -4.37 -48.74
C ALA A 717 -50.62 -3.26 -48.98
N ARG A 718 -51.03 -2.19 -49.66
CA ARG A 718 -50.19 -1.01 -49.89
C ARG A 718 -50.21 -0.09 -48.67
N ILE A 719 -49.15 -0.13 -47.87
CA ILE A 719 -48.99 0.76 -46.71
C ILE A 719 -48.49 2.12 -47.20
N LEU A 720 -49.29 3.18 -47.08
CA LEU A 720 -48.87 4.53 -47.46
C LEU A 720 -47.81 5.08 -46.51
N GLY A 721 -47.89 4.70 -45.24
CA GLY A 721 -46.96 5.12 -44.20
C GLY A 721 -47.60 5.06 -42.83
N VAL A 722 -46.91 5.66 -41.86
CA VAL A 722 -47.24 5.58 -40.44
C VAL A 722 -47.62 6.95 -39.90
N THR A 723 -48.74 7.01 -39.17
CA THR A 723 -49.15 8.19 -38.41
C THR A 723 -48.81 7.98 -36.94
N LEU A 724 -48.00 8.87 -36.38
CA LEU A 724 -47.67 8.87 -34.95
C LEU A 724 -48.69 9.71 -34.21
N ASN A 725 -49.38 9.10 -33.25
CA ASN A 725 -50.42 9.73 -32.45
C ASN A 725 -50.01 9.85 -30.98
N GLY A 726 -50.45 10.90 -30.32
CA GLY A 726 -50.24 11.10 -28.89
C GLY A 726 -48.78 11.41 -28.52
N LEU A 727 -48.06 12.16 -29.35
CA LEU A 727 -46.71 12.62 -29.00
C LEU A 727 -46.79 13.72 -27.92
N ASP A 728 -46.13 13.50 -26.78
CA ASP A 728 -46.04 14.49 -25.69
C ASP A 728 -44.71 15.26 -25.79
N LEU A 729 -44.79 16.49 -26.32
CA LEU A 729 -43.64 17.39 -26.46
C LEU A 729 -42.99 17.79 -25.13
N ARG A 730 -43.70 17.68 -23.99
CA ARG A 730 -43.19 18.06 -22.66
C ARG A 730 -42.42 16.93 -21.99
N ARG A 731 -42.80 15.67 -22.22
CA ARG A 731 -42.14 14.50 -21.61
C ARG A 731 -40.93 14.00 -22.38
N ASP A 732 -40.95 14.10 -23.71
CA ASP A 732 -39.97 13.40 -24.54
C ASP A 732 -38.70 14.21 -24.87
N GLY A 733 -38.51 15.39 -24.27
CA GLY A 733 -37.24 16.14 -24.36
C GLY A 733 -36.90 16.74 -25.74
N TYR A 734 -37.71 16.48 -26.76
CA TYR A 734 -37.52 16.95 -28.14
C TYR A 734 -37.86 18.43 -28.38
N GLY A 735 -38.06 19.22 -27.31
CA GLY A 735 -38.59 20.58 -27.36
C GLY A 735 -37.75 21.62 -28.11
N TYR A 736 -36.47 21.38 -28.37
CA TYR A 736 -35.59 22.39 -28.98
C TYR A 736 -35.25 22.20 -30.47
N GLY A 737 -35.47 21.00 -31.03
CA GLY A 737 -34.99 20.68 -32.39
C GLY A 737 -36.04 20.80 -33.51
N TYR A 738 -37.32 20.50 -33.21
CA TYR A 738 -38.34 20.36 -34.26
C TYR A 738 -39.25 21.57 -34.45
N GLY A 739 -39.38 22.44 -33.43
CA GLY A 739 -40.17 23.67 -33.52
C GLY A 739 -39.65 24.68 -34.55
N SER A 740 -38.37 24.61 -34.92
CA SER A 740 -37.73 25.59 -35.82
C SER A 740 -37.80 25.26 -37.31
N ARG A 741 -38.24 24.05 -37.71
CA ARG A 741 -38.16 23.64 -39.13
C ARG A 741 -39.45 23.86 -39.94
N TYR A 742 -40.59 24.12 -39.30
CA TYR A 742 -41.87 24.40 -39.98
C TYR A 742 -42.70 25.52 -39.31
N GLY A 743 -42.10 26.35 -38.45
CA GLY A 743 -42.75 27.52 -37.87
C GLY A 743 -42.48 28.79 -38.67
N TYR A 744 -43.33 29.12 -39.63
CA TYR A 744 -43.40 30.48 -40.17
C TYR A 744 -43.96 31.41 -39.07
N HIS A 745 -43.25 32.52 -38.88
CA HIS A 745 -43.52 33.72 -38.09
C HIS A 745 -44.93 33.91 -37.50
N TYR A 746 -45.02 33.94 -36.17
CA TYR A 746 -45.92 34.86 -35.47
C TYR A 746 -45.15 35.50 -34.30
N GLY A 747 -44.79 36.78 -34.48
CA GLY A 747 -44.20 37.60 -33.43
C GLY A 747 -45.29 38.15 -32.51
N TYR A 748 -45.20 37.81 -31.23
CA TYR A 748 -45.74 38.65 -30.15
C TYR A 748 -44.55 39.25 -29.42
N GLY A 749 -44.22 40.49 -29.79
CA GLY A 749 -43.25 41.31 -29.07
C GLY A 749 -43.87 41.79 -27.76
N TYR A 750 -43.34 41.32 -26.63
CA TYR A 750 -43.47 42.02 -25.36
C TYR A 750 -42.45 43.17 -25.35
N GLY A 751 -42.94 44.38 -25.56
CA GLY A 751 -42.17 45.60 -25.42
C GLY A 751 -41.91 45.90 -23.94
N TYR A 752 -40.64 45.91 -23.55
CA TYR A 752 -40.20 46.58 -22.33
C TYR A 752 -40.02 48.07 -22.66
N GLY A 753 -40.86 48.90 -22.05
CA GLY A 753 -40.78 50.35 -22.14
C GLY A 753 -39.60 50.89 -21.33
N TYR A 754 -38.73 51.65 -22.01
CA TYR A 754 -37.76 52.55 -21.38
C TYR A 754 -38.49 53.82 -20.91
N GLY A 755 -38.34 54.16 -19.63
CA GLY A 755 -38.71 55.46 -19.08
C GLY A 755 -37.47 56.33 -18.90
N TYR A 756 -37.40 57.43 -19.65
CA TYR A 756 -36.47 58.54 -19.42
C TYR A 756 -37.12 59.58 -18.48
N GLY A 757 -36.30 60.18 -17.62
CA GLY A 757 -36.58 61.37 -16.81
C GLY A 757 -35.41 61.55 -15.83
N ALA A 758 -34.31 62.20 -16.24
CA ALA A 758 -34.06 63.65 -16.30
C ALA A 758 -33.39 64.18 -15.01
N ASP A 759 -32.12 64.54 -15.21
CA ASP A 759 -31.32 65.65 -14.65
C ASP A 759 -31.19 65.86 -13.13
N SER A 760 -29.95 65.74 -12.67
CA SER A 760 -29.25 66.84 -11.98
C SER A 760 -27.74 66.65 -12.03
N GLU A 761 -27.07 67.71 -12.49
CA GLU A 761 -25.64 67.97 -12.42
C GLU A 761 -25.12 67.84 -10.97
N ASP A 762 -23.89 67.35 -10.77
CA ASP A 762 -22.76 68.25 -10.49
C ASP A 762 -21.40 67.51 -10.44
N SER A 763 -20.40 68.29 -10.82
CA SER A 763 -18.94 68.20 -10.84
C SER A 763 -18.20 67.30 -9.82
N THR A 764 -17.15 66.62 -10.26
CA THR A 764 -15.73 67.06 -10.12
C THR A 764 -14.72 65.98 -10.54
N GLU A 765 -13.70 66.45 -11.26
CA GLU A 765 -12.50 65.74 -11.69
C GLU A 765 -11.50 65.47 -10.55
N ALA A 766 -10.48 64.68 -10.92
CA ALA A 766 -9.16 64.42 -10.31
C ALA A 766 -9.10 63.08 -9.56
N GLY A 767 -8.33 62.07 -9.98
CA GLY A 767 -7.07 62.10 -10.72
C GLY A 767 -5.93 61.87 -9.75
N THR A 768 -5.46 60.63 -9.61
CA THR A 768 -4.03 60.33 -9.39
C THR A 768 -3.72 58.85 -9.63
N GLN A 769 -2.95 58.62 -10.68
CA GLN A 769 -2.11 57.44 -10.87
C GLN A 769 -0.91 57.47 -9.91
N ASN A 770 -0.32 56.27 -9.76
CA ASN A 770 1.07 55.92 -9.43
C ASN A 770 1.25 55.29 -8.05
N SER A 771 2.10 54.27 -7.87
CA SER A 771 2.81 53.36 -8.77
C SER A 771 3.62 52.42 -7.87
N SER A 772 4.10 51.34 -8.48
CA SER A 772 5.37 50.63 -8.21
C SER A 772 5.52 49.81 -6.93
N ASP A 773 5.57 48.50 -7.17
CA ASP A 773 6.72 47.60 -6.94
C ASP A 773 7.43 47.58 -5.59
N GLY A 774 7.57 46.35 -5.08
CA GLY A 774 8.47 46.05 -3.98
C GLY A 774 8.60 44.55 -3.75
N VAL A 775 9.53 43.94 -4.47
CA VAL A 775 10.09 42.60 -4.27
C VAL A 775 10.54 42.38 -2.82
N ARG A 776 10.11 41.27 -2.22
CA ARG A 776 10.96 40.33 -1.45
C ARG A 776 10.27 38.98 -1.26
#